data_AF-A0A959CM66-F1
#
_entry.id   AF-A0A959CM66-F1
#
_cell.length_a   1.000
_cell.length_b   1.000
_cell.length_c   1.000
_cell.angle_alpha   90.00
_cell.angle_beta   90.00
_cell.angle_gamma   90.00
#
_symmetry.space_group_name_H-M   'P 1'
#
loop_
_entity.id
_entity.type
_entity.pdbx_description
1 polymer ?
#
loop_
_entity_poly.entity_id
_entity_poly.type
_entity_poly.pdbx_seq_one_letter_code
_entity_poly.pdbx_strand_id
1 'polypeptide(L)'
;MLEKLKPFLEQLQKRWRRFAESRPRLSRLVKWGGIGISAGIATLFLAWAAVLLTVPSVRELEQVRAQIASDIYTSDSLLLGRYYNEYRTVVPVEEIPQHVLDALVATEDERFFQHEGIDYRSWARVLVRTVLQGDESGGGGSTISQQLAKNLFPRRDYPVLSLLLNKVREIAIARRLERAHSKQELLGLYLNTVPFPENVFGIDVAARRFFNKPPIGLLVEEGATLIGTLRATTYYNPSRYPERALQRRNVVLGQMVRNGYLEPAAGDSLQALPLALDYNPVVRNEDIAPYFLAHVRKELEQILAGIRKPNGDPYNLYTDGLKVYTSLDSRMQRIAEVVVEEHLAEMQNRFDEHWRGRTAPWMDVRTVERAMKQSRRYQLLSARGFTEEQIRQAFEQPDSMTVFTWQGPKKAWMTPLDSLRHQLGLLQVGFIALEPYTGYVRAWVGGIDFGFFQYDHVTARRQAGSVFKPVVYAQALRAGIEPCEQIPNELIVYHEYGKGDWAVKDWRRDDPEPHFTPDGKDEDDWIPQNADGIYGGSYSLEGALVNSVNTVTVKLIMRTGVEPVAELARTMGITTEIPPEPSIALGTAEVSLYDMSSVFATLASQGRQVRPQAIRRIETHDGEVLADFDERPAQQVVDSSLAALMTRMLESVATVGTASRLRWRYG
;
A
#
# COMPACT_ATOMS: atom_id res chain seq x y z
N MET A 1 13.20 48.37 -43.39
CA MET A 1 14.39 47.62 -42.92
C MET A 1 15.07 46.83 -44.04
N LEU A 2 14.31 46.12 -44.88
CA LEU A 2 14.82 45.33 -46.02
C LEU A 2 15.55 46.16 -47.10
N GLU A 3 15.09 47.38 -47.41
CA GLU A 3 15.75 48.23 -48.44
C GLU A 3 17.14 48.71 -48.03
N LYS A 4 17.39 48.93 -46.72
CA LYS A 4 18.71 49.36 -46.21
C LYS A 4 19.75 48.23 -46.21
N LEU A 5 19.32 46.97 -46.27
CA LEU A 5 20.19 45.79 -46.27
C LEU A 5 20.60 45.34 -47.68
N LYS A 6 19.84 45.76 -48.70
CA LYS A 6 20.03 45.36 -50.10
C LYS A 6 21.45 45.63 -50.64
N PRO A 7 22.04 46.83 -50.49
CA PRO A 7 23.40 47.08 -51.00
C PRO A 7 24.47 46.28 -50.25
N PHE A 8 24.28 46.01 -48.96
CA PHE A 8 25.19 45.19 -48.16
C PHE A 8 25.15 43.71 -48.58
N LEU A 9 23.96 43.18 -48.83
CA LEU A 9 23.75 41.80 -49.32
C LEU A 9 24.30 41.61 -50.74
N GLU A 10 24.13 42.59 -51.62
CA GLU A 10 24.72 42.56 -52.97
C GLU A 10 26.26 42.56 -52.92
N GLN A 11 26.85 43.33 -52.00
CA GLN A 11 28.31 43.36 -51.81
C GLN A 11 28.83 42.02 -51.27
N LEU A 12 28.12 41.40 -50.33
CA LEU A 12 28.40 40.05 -49.82
C LEU A 12 28.27 38.98 -50.91
N GLN A 13 27.23 39.03 -51.74
CA GLN A 13 27.06 38.12 -52.87
C GLN A 13 28.20 38.24 -53.88
N LYS A 14 28.64 39.47 -54.21
CA LYS A 14 29.80 39.69 -55.09
C LYS A 14 31.08 39.11 -54.48
N ARG A 15 31.33 39.32 -53.19
CA ARG A 15 32.48 38.73 -52.47
C ARG A 15 32.42 37.20 -52.44
N TRP A 16 31.24 36.64 -52.22
CA TRP A 16 31.01 35.20 -52.22
C TRP A 16 31.24 34.57 -53.60
N ARG A 17 30.77 35.21 -54.69
CA ARG A 17 31.01 34.74 -56.07
C ARG A 17 32.51 34.66 -56.38
N ARG A 18 33.27 35.73 -56.07
CA ARG A 18 34.74 35.73 -56.23
C ARG A 18 35.44 34.65 -55.39
N PHE A 19 34.97 34.42 -54.17
CA PHE A 19 35.49 33.35 -53.32
C PHE A 19 35.16 31.95 -53.86
N ALA A 20 33.96 31.77 -54.41
CA ALA A 20 33.52 30.53 -55.00
C ALA A 20 34.27 30.18 -56.31
N GLU A 21 34.61 31.20 -57.12
CA GLU A 21 35.43 31.06 -58.33
C GLU A 21 36.90 30.74 -58.00
N SER A 22 37.49 31.41 -57.00
CA SER A 22 38.90 31.22 -56.63
C SER A 22 39.18 29.94 -55.86
N ARG A 23 38.24 29.43 -55.06
CA ARG A 23 38.39 28.20 -54.25
C ARG A 23 37.13 27.33 -54.26
N PRO A 24 36.85 26.60 -55.35
CA PRO A 24 35.57 25.91 -55.56
C PRO A 24 35.29 24.76 -54.57
N ARG A 25 36.31 24.06 -54.07
CA ARG A 25 36.12 23.00 -53.05
C ARG A 25 35.82 23.58 -51.66
N LEU A 26 36.52 24.64 -51.27
CA LEU A 26 36.37 25.29 -49.97
C LEU A 26 35.04 26.07 -49.89
N SER A 27 34.60 26.69 -50.98
CA SER A 27 33.30 27.38 -51.04
C SER A 27 32.11 26.44 -50.90
N ARG A 28 32.20 25.22 -51.45
CA ARG A 28 31.19 24.17 -51.22
C ARG A 28 31.18 23.72 -49.76
N LEU A 29 32.35 23.49 -49.16
CA LEU A 29 32.46 23.15 -47.73
C LEU A 29 31.86 24.22 -46.82
N VAL A 30 32.15 25.50 -47.07
CA VAL A 30 31.60 26.61 -46.28
C VAL A 30 30.09 26.77 -46.53
N LYS A 31 29.61 26.59 -47.76
CA LYS A 31 28.17 26.64 -48.07
C LYS A 31 27.41 25.52 -47.38
N TRP A 32 27.87 24.27 -47.52
CA TRP A 32 27.21 23.11 -46.92
C TRP A 32 27.37 23.08 -45.40
N GLY A 33 28.53 23.50 -44.87
CA GLY A 33 28.74 23.69 -43.44
C GLY A 33 27.81 24.78 -42.88
N GLY A 34 27.66 25.90 -43.56
CA GLY A 34 26.74 26.97 -43.17
C GLY A 34 25.27 26.56 -43.22
N ILE A 35 24.86 25.81 -44.27
CA ILE A 35 23.52 25.22 -44.37
C ILE A 35 23.29 24.21 -43.24
N GLY A 36 24.28 23.34 -42.95
CA GLY A 36 24.21 22.38 -41.86
C GLY A 36 24.07 23.04 -40.49
N ILE A 37 24.84 24.09 -40.21
CA ILE A 37 24.74 24.88 -38.97
C ILE A 37 23.36 25.55 -38.88
N SER A 38 22.88 26.17 -39.96
CA SER A 38 21.58 26.85 -39.99
C SER A 38 20.42 25.86 -39.81
N ALA A 39 20.49 24.70 -40.45
CA ALA A 39 19.51 23.62 -40.27
C ALA A 39 19.56 23.07 -38.84
N GLY A 40 20.75 22.93 -38.25
CA GLY A 40 20.94 22.55 -36.85
C GLY A 40 20.30 23.55 -35.89
N ILE A 41 20.52 24.85 -36.10
CA ILE A 41 19.90 25.93 -35.30
C ILE A 41 18.38 25.93 -35.47
N ALA A 42 17.87 25.78 -36.69
CA ALA A 42 16.43 25.72 -36.95
C ALA A 42 15.79 24.50 -36.27
N THR A 43 16.46 23.35 -36.30
CA THR A 43 16.01 22.12 -35.63
C THR A 43 15.99 22.30 -34.11
N LEU A 44 17.05 22.90 -33.54
CA LEU A 44 17.10 23.25 -32.12
C LEU A 44 16.00 24.24 -31.72
N PHE A 45 15.71 25.22 -32.57
CA PHE A 45 14.64 26.19 -32.34
C PHE A 45 13.25 25.54 -32.40
N LEU A 46 13.01 24.65 -33.35
CA LEU A 46 11.75 23.89 -33.44
C LEU A 46 11.58 22.94 -32.26
N ALA A 47 12.64 22.26 -31.83
CA ALA A 47 12.63 21.43 -30.63
C ALA A 47 12.34 22.27 -29.37
N TRP A 48 12.94 23.45 -29.27
CA TRP A 48 12.68 24.41 -28.21
C TRP A 48 11.21 24.89 -28.18
N ALA A 49 10.66 25.26 -29.34
CA ALA A 49 9.26 25.67 -29.48
C ALA A 49 8.28 24.53 -29.13
N ALA A 50 8.57 23.31 -29.59
CA ALA A 50 7.79 22.12 -29.25
C ALA A 50 7.78 21.84 -27.75
N VAL A 51 8.92 21.99 -27.05
CA VAL A 51 8.99 21.85 -25.59
C VAL A 51 8.10 22.88 -24.90
N LEU A 52 8.12 24.14 -25.33
CA LEU A 52 7.30 25.21 -24.72
C LEU A 52 5.78 24.99 -24.85
N LEU A 53 5.35 24.28 -25.89
CA LEU A 53 3.95 23.87 -26.08
C LEU A 53 3.53 22.74 -25.13
N THR A 54 4.48 21.96 -24.61
CA THR A 54 4.21 20.84 -23.68
C THR A 54 4.27 21.22 -22.21
N VAL A 55 4.68 22.45 -21.89
CA VAL A 55 4.81 22.96 -20.52
C VAL A 55 3.45 23.47 -20.02
N PRO A 56 3.06 23.23 -18.75
CA PRO A 56 1.81 23.72 -18.17
C PRO A 56 1.63 25.24 -18.27
N SER A 57 0.40 25.69 -18.50
CA SER A 57 0.04 27.11 -18.58
C SER A 57 0.11 27.81 -17.22
N VAL A 58 0.12 29.15 -17.20
CA VAL A 58 0.13 29.91 -15.92
C VAL A 58 -1.10 29.58 -15.07
N ARG A 59 -2.28 29.48 -15.69
CA ARG A 59 -3.53 29.11 -14.99
C ARG A 59 -3.50 27.70 -14.40
N GLU A 60 -2.89 26.76 -15.13
CA GLU A 60 -2.67 25.40 -14.59
C GLU A 60 -1.71 25.44 -13.40
N LEU A 61 -0.67 26.28 -13.47
CA LEU A 61 0.31 26.43 -12.40
C LEU A 61 -0.23 27.18 -11.17
N GLU A 62 -1.16 28.11 -11.33
CA GLU A 62 -1.90 28.75 -10.21
C GLU A 62 -2.63 27.69 -9.36
N GLN A 63 -3.09 26.62 -10.00
CA GLN A 63 -3.76 25.48 -9.35
C GLN A 63 -2.80 24.41 -8.84
N VAL A 64 -1.49 24.49 -9.16
CA VAL A 64 -0.48 23.54 -8.65
C VAL A 64 -0.30 23.80 -7.16
N ARG A 65 -1.12 23.11 -6.38
CA ARG A 65 -0.88 22.85 -4.96
C ARG A 65 0.05 21.65 -4.86
N ALA A 66 0.84 21.58 -3.80
CA ALA A 66 1.63 20.38 -3.51
C ALA A 66 0.68 19.16 -3.48
N GLN A 67 1.09 18.04 -4.10
CA GLN A 67 0.31 16.80 -4.08
C GLN A 67 -0.11 16.49 -2.65
N ILE A 68 -1.42 16.45 -2.41
CA ILE A 68 -1.99 16.27 -1.08
C ILE A 68 -2.24 14.79 -0.89
N ALA A 69 -1.76 14.23 0.21
CA ALA A 69 -2.07 12.86 0.60
C ALA A 69 -3.59 12.72 0.78
N SER A 70 -4.17 11.61 0.35
CA SER A 70 -5.55 11.32 0.69
C SER A 70 -5.62 10.89 2.15
N ASP A 71 -6.53 11.48 2.92
CA ASP A 71 -6.76 11.19 4.33
C ASP A 71 -7.85 10.12 4.49
N ILE A 72 -7.62 9.19 5.39
CA ILE A 72 -8.54 8.09 5.69
C ILE A 72 -9.01 8.27 7.13
N TYR A 73 -10.32 8.38 7.32
CA TYR A 73 -10.95 8.61 8.61
C TYR A 73 -11.70 7.35 9.06
N THR A 74 -11.63 7.09 10.36
CA THR A 74 -12.48 6.14 11.08
C THR A 74 -13.92 6.65 11.19
N SER A 75 -14.85 5.78 11.57
CA SER A 75 -16.26 6.13 11.79
C SER A 75 -16.45 7.13 12.95
N ASP A 76 -15.52 7.16 13.90
CA ASP A 76 -15.43 8.15 14.98
C ASP A 76 -14.60 9.39 14.60
N SER A 77 -14.39 9.64 13.30
CA SER A 77 -13.74 10.84 12.73
C SER A 77 -12.27 11.04 13.11
N LEU A 78 -11.59 10.01 13.60
CA LEU A 78 -10.13 10.02 13.78
C LEU A 78 -9.42 9.69 12.47
N LEU A 79 -8.34 10.40 12.17
CA LEU A 79 -7.44 10.08 11.06
C LEU A 79 -6.78 8.72 11.31
N LEU A 80 -7.15 7.73 10.51
CA LEU A 80 -6.65 6.35 10.54
C LEU A 80 -5.29 6.23 9.84
N GLY A 81 -5.13 6.92 8.71
CA GLY A 81 -3.93 6.84 7.90
C GLY A 81 -4.02 7.76 6.69
N ARG A 82 -3.00 7.70 5.83
CA ARG A 82 -2.89 8.50 4.62
C ARG A 82 -2.38 7.66 3.46
N TYR A 83 -2.86 7.92 2.25
CA TYR A 83 -2.27 7.40 1.01
C TYR A 83 -1.53 8.49 0.26
N TYR A 84 -0.26 8.23 -0.03
CA TYR A 84 0.64 9.15 -0.69
C TYR A 84 1.73 8.39 -1.46
N ASN A 85 2.24 9.01 -2.53
CA ASN A 85 3.45 8.51 -3.21
C ASN A 85 4.70 8.92 -2.42
N GLU A 86 4.68 10.12 -1.85
CA GLU A 86 5.72 10.71 -1.03
C GLU A 86 5.05 11.35 0.19
N TYR A 87 5.49 11.02 1.41
CA TYR A 87 4.83 11.53 2.61
C TYR A 87 5.07 13.03 2.73
N ARG A 88 4.04 13.82 2.42
CA ARG A 88 4.06 15.29 2.44
C ARG A 88 2.87 15.77 3.25
N THR A 89 3.13 16.55 4.28
CA THR A 89 2.10 17.37 4.94
C THR A 89 2.31 18.80 4.46
N VAL A 90 1.31 19.39 3.82
CA VAL A 90 1.39 20.76 3.32
C VAL A 90 1.13 21.69 4.48
N VAL A 91 2.15 22.48 4.85
CA VAL A 91 2.02 23.52 5.87
C VAL A 91 1.96 24.89 5.19
N PRO A 92 1.01 25.77 5.55
CA PRO A 92 0.96 27.13 5.05
C PRO A 92 2.30 27.85 5.27
N VAL A 93 2.69 28.75 4.36
CA VAL A 93 4.00 29.42 4.46
C VAL A 93 4.09 30.28 5.73
N GLU A 94 2.96 30.75 6.24
CA GLU A 94 2.80 31.52 7.47
C GLU A 94 3.15 30.72 8.73
N GLU A 95 3.03 29.39 8.66
CA GLU A 95 3.40 28.47 9.74
C GLU A 95 4.89 28.06 9.66
N ILE A 96 5.63 28.52 8.64
CA ILE A 96 7.07 28.30 8.52
C ILE A 96 7.81 29.52 9.08
N PRO A 97 8.71 29.38 10.06
CA PRO A 97 9.42 30.51 10.63
C PRO A 97 10.28 31.25 9.61
N GLN A 98 10.32 32.58 9.70
CA GLN A 98 11.07 33.44 8.78
C GLN A 98 12.55 33.05 8.69
N HIS A 99 13.17 32.68 9.80
CA HIS A 99 14.58 32.28 9.81
C HIS A 99 14.85 31.01 8.98
N VAL A 100 13.87 30.12 8.79
CA VAL A 100 13.98 28.94 7.91
C VAL A 100 13.95 29.37 6.45
N LEU A 101 13.06 30.30 6.10
CA LEU A 101 12.98 30.89 4.76
C LEU A 101 14.27 31.65 4.42
N ASP A 102 14.79 32.44 5.36
CA ASP A 102 16.03 33.19 5.22
C ASP A 102 17.24 32.27 5.08
N ALA A 103 17.31 31.19 5.87
CA ALA A 103 18.33 30.17 5.75
C ALA A 103 18.33 29.52 4.34
N LEU A 104 17.14 29.18 3.83
CA LEU A 104 16.99 28.62 2.50
C LEU A 104 17.51 29.60 1.42
N VAL A 105 17.03 30.85 1.44
CA VAL A 105 17.43 31.89 0.48
C VAL A 105 18.94 32.16 0.56
N ALA A 106 19.50 32.30 1.76
CA ALA A 106 20.93 32.57 1.95
C ALA A 106 21.85 31.47 1.39
N THR A 107 21.37 30.23 1.35
CA THR A 107 22.19 29.06 0.97
C THR A 107 21.98 28.56 -0.45
N GLU A 108 20.74 28.51 -0.92
CA GLU A 108 20.39 27.93 -2.22
C GLU A 108 20.29 29.00 -3.31
N ASP A 109 19.83 30.22 -2.99
CA ASP A 109 19.57 31.27 -3.98
C ASP A 109 19.57 32.68 -3.37
N GLU A 110 20.78 33.23 -3.13
CA GLU A 110 20.98 34.52 -2.42
C GLU A 110 20.26 35.72 -3.08
N ARG A 111 19.94 35.61 -4.38
CA ARG A 111 19.27 36.65 -5.18
C ARG A 111 17.86 36.26 -5.57
N PHE A 112 17.25 35.30 -4.87
CA PHE A 112 15.92 34.77 -5.20
C PHE A 112 14.88 35.85 -5.45
N PHE A 113 14.83 36.88 -4.61
CA PHE A 113 13.88 38.00 -4.73
C PHE A 113 14.21 39.00 -5.86
N GLN A 114 15.37 38.91 -6.50
CA GLN A 114 15.85 39.88 -7.51
C GLN A 114 15.67 39.40 -8.96
N HIS A 115 15.29 38.14 -9.18
CA HIS A 115 15.19 37.55 -10.52
C HIS A 115 13.82 36.92 -10.80
N GLU A 116 13.53 36.67 -12.08
CA GLU A 116 12.30 36.01 -12.57
C GLU A 116 12.59 34.58 -13.09
N GLY A 117 12.89 33.64 -12.18
CA GLY A 117 13.15 32.22 -12.45
C GLY A 117 14.56 31.87 -12.95
N ILE A 118 15.33 32.83 -13.43
CA ILE A 118 16.72 32.64 -13.89
C ILE A 118 17.63 33.72 -13.31
N ASP A 119 18.65 33.32 -12.56
CA ASP A 119 19.74 34.21 -12.19
C ASP A 119 20.81 34.27 -13.30
N TYR A 120 20.69 35.28 -14.15
CA TYR A 120 21.62 35.56 -15.24
C TYR A 120 23.06 35.80 -14.76
N ARG A 121 23.25 36.35 -13.55
CA ARG A 121 24.60 36.57 -12.98
C ARG A 121 25.24 35.26 -12.56
N SER A 122 24.47 34.36 -11.95
CA SER A 122 24.93 33.02 -11.60
C SER A 122 25.23 32.20 -12.86
N TRP A 123 24.43 32.31 -13.91
CA TRP A 123 24.70 31.68 -15.21
C TRP A 123 26.00 32.17 -15.85
N ALA A 124 26.21 33.50 -15.91
CA ALA A 124 27.44 34.07 -16.45
C ALA A 124 28.67 33.62 -15.64
N ARG A 125 28.55 33.54 -14.31
CA ARG A 125 29.62 33.06 -13.43
C ARG A 125 29.98 31.61 -13.70
N VAL A 126 28.98 30.72 -13.81
CA VAL A 126 29.20 29.29 -14.10
C VAL A 126 29.80 29.08 -15.49
N LEU A 127 29.35 29.84 -16.49
CA LEU A 127 29.93 29.79 -17.84
C LEU A 127 31.42 30.17 -17.83
N VAL A 128 31.78 31.24 -17.11
CA VAL A 128 33.18 31.70 -17.07
C VAL A 128 34.05 30.80 -16.18
N ARG A 129 33.63 30.51 -14.96
CA ARG A 129 34.48 29.77 -14.01
C ARG A 129 34.50 28.27 -14.27
N THR A 130 33.33 27.66 -14.49
CA THR A 130 33.25 26.21 -14.60
C THR A 130 33.52 25.72 -16.02
N VAL A 131 32.96 26.37 -17.04
CA VAL A 131 33.12 25.91 -18.44
C VAL A 131 34.43 26.41 -19.07
N LEU A 132 34.80 27.69 -18.86
CA LEU A 132 36.01 28.24 -19.48
C LEU A 132 37.28 28.06 -18.63
N GLN A 133 37.17 28.06 -17.29
CA GLN A 133 38.32 27.97 -16.39
C GLN A 133 38.48 26.60 -15.69
N GLY A 134 37.52 25.68 -15.87
CA GLY A 134 37.55 24.35 -15.25
C GLY A 134 37.41 24.33 -13.72
N ASP A 135 36.95 25.44 -13.13
CA ASP A 135 36.80 25.60 -11.69
C ASP A 135 35.38 25.17 -11.24
N GLU A 136 35.31 24.00 -10.61
CA GLU A 136 34.07 23.43 -10.07
C GLU A 136 33.64 24.05 -8.73
N SER A 137 34.46 24.93 -8.12
CA SER A 137 34.15 25.58 -6.84
C SER A 137 33.14 26.74 -6.94
N GLY A 138 32.74 27.12 -8.16
CA GLY A 138 31.91 28.31 -8.47
C GLY A 138 30.45 28.29 -7.99
N GLY A 139 29.99 27.22 -7.34
CA GLY A 139 28.61 27.04 -6.88
C GLY A 139 27.63 26.59 -7.98
N GLY A 140 26.42 26.18 -7.58
CA GLY A 140 25.38 25.71 -8.50
C GLY A 140 24.68 26.87 -9.23
N GLY A 141 24.38 26.70 -10.52
CA GLY A 141 23.71 27.72 -11.35
C GLY A 141 22.18 27.62 -11.41
N SER A 142 21.54 26.78 -10.59
CA SER A 142 20.08 26.56 -10.61
C SER A 142 19.39 27.29 -9.46
N THR A 143 18.32 28.02 -9.76
CA THR A 143 17.52 28.79 -8.79
C THR A 143 16.54 27.90 -8.02
N ILE A 144 15.99 28.39 -6.90
CA ILE A 144 14.96 27.66 -6.12
C ILE A 144 13.76 27.29 -7.02
N SER A 145 13.30 28.21 -7.87
CA SER A 145 12.19 27.97 -8.81
C SER A 145 12.49 26.88 -9.84
N GLN A 146 13.75 26.75 -10.30
CA GLN A 146 14.16 25.66 -11.19
C GLN A 146 14.21 24.32 -10.48
N GLN A 147 14.68 24.30 -9.23
CA GLN A 147 14.67 23.10 -8.41
C GLN A 147 13.23 22.67 -8.09
N LEU A 148 12.35 23.62 -7.77
CA LEU A 148 10.91 23.39 -7.59
C LEU A 148 10.27 22.80 -8.84
N ALA A 149 10.52 23.42 -10.00
CA ALA A 149 10.02 22.93 -11.29
C ALA A 149 10.47 21.49 -11.58
N LYS A 150 11.72 21.15 -11.25
CA LYS A 150 12.27 19.80 -11.40
C LYS A 150 11.58 18.80 -10.46
N ASN A 151 11.27 19.20 -9.23
CA ASN A 151 10.64 18.33 -8.23
C ASN A 151 9.14 18.11 -8.54
N LEU A 152 8.41 19.14 -8.98
CA LEU A 152 7.00 19.05 -9.33
C LEU A 152 6.76 18.36 -10.68
N PHE A 153 7.67 18.52 -11.64
CA PHE A 153 7.52 18.00 -13.01
C PHE A 153 8.75 17.15 -13.43
N PRO A 154 8.73 15.83 -13.16
CA PRO A 154 9.83 14.92 -13.42
C PRO A 154 10.33 14.95 -14.87
N ARG A 155 11.62 14.72 -15.08
CA ARG A 155 12.27 14.70 -16.41
C ARG A 155 11.62 13.69 -17.34
N ARG A 156 11.55 14.03 -18.63
CA ARG A 156 11.06 13.13 -19.69
C ARG A 156 12.24 12.62 -20.49
N ASP A 157 12.13 11.40 -21.00
CA ASP A 157 13.13 10.84 -21.89
C ASP A 157 12.86 11.30 -23.33
N TYR A 158 13.80 12.09 -23.86
CA TYR A 158 13.80 12.49 -25.26
C TYR A 158 14.84 11.69 -26.04
N PRO A 159 14.56 11.26 -27.28
CA PRO A 159 15.49 10.47 -28.09
C PRO A 159 16.84 11.15 -28.35
N VAL A 160 16.85 12.49 -28.39
CA VAL A 160 18.03 13.31 -28.70
C VAL A 160 18.05 14.51 -27.76
N LEU A 161 19.24 14.86 -27.23
CA LEU A 161 19.47 16.05 -26.38
C LEU A 161 18.59 16.12 -25.11
N SER A 162 18.23 14.98 -24.52
CA SER A 162 17.33 14.88 -23.36
C SER A 162 17.67 15.82 -22.20
N LEU A 163 18.95 15.89 -21.81
CA LEU A 163 19.40 16.79 -20.73
C LEU A 163 19.13 18.27 -21.04
N LEU A 164 19.39 18.72 -22.27
CA LEU A 164 19.19 20.10 -22.69
C LEU A 164 17.70 20.45 -22.75
N LEU A 165 16.89 19.58 -23.36
CA LEU A 165 15.45 19.80 -23.50
C LEU A 165 14.75 19.81 -22.14
N ASN A 166 15.12 18.90 -21.23
CA ASN A 166 14.63 18.93 -19.85
C ASN A 166 15.06 20.22 -19.14
N LYS A 167 16.29 20.71 -19.33
CA LYS A 167 16.74 21.96 -18.70
C LYS A 167 15.97 23.19 -19.21
N VAL A 168 15.68 23.24 -20.52
CA VAL A 168 14.79 24.27 -21.10
C VAL A 168 13.40 24.19 -20.47
N ARG A 169 12.87 22.98 -20.28
CA ARG A 169 11.57 22.77 -19.65
C ARG A 169 11.54 23.25 -18.20
N GLU A 170 12.56 22.89 -17.40
CA GLU A 170 12.75 23.36 -16.02
C GLU A 170 12.74 24.91 -15.96
N ILE A 171 13.46 25.57 -16.87
CA ILE A 171 13.52 27.05 -16.95
C ILE A 171 12.16 27.65 -17.32
N ALA A 172 11.48 27.07 -18.31
CA ALA A 172 10.18 27.55 -18.76
C ALA A 172 9.12 27.43 -17.66
N ILE A 173 9.09 26.30 -16.95
CA ILE A 173 8.20 26.08 -15.80
C ILE A 173 8.55 27.06 -14.68
N ALA A 174 9.83 27.20 -14.31
CA ALA A 174 10.27 28.11 -13.26
C ALA A 174 9.80 29.56 -13.50
N ARG A 175 9.90 30.03 -14.75
CA ARG A 175 9.40 31.36 -15.14
C ARG A 175 7.89 31.49 -15.05
N ARG A 176 7.14 30.45 -15.40
CA ARG A 176 5.68 30.47 -15.31
C ARG A 176 5.20 30.34 -13.86
N LEU A 177 5.90 29.56 -13.02
CA LEU A 177 5.67 29.48 -11.57
C LEU A 177 5.85 30.85 -10.90
N GLU A 178 6.92 31.58 -11.22
CA GLU A 178 7.14 32.94 -10.67
C GLU A 178 6.17 34.01 -11.18
N ARG A 179 5.39 33.71 -12.21
CA ARG A 179 4.27 34.57 -12.64
C ARG A 179 2.93 34.16 -12.02
N ALA A 180 2.80 32.89 -11.65
CA ALA A 180 1.58 32.32 -11.07
C ALA A 180 1.52 32.51 -9.54
N HIS A 181 2.68 32.48 -8.86
CA HIS A 181 2.78 32.51 -7.39
C HIS A 181 3.71 33.62 -6.93
N SER A 182 3.45 34.15 -5.73
CA SER A 182 4.36 35.07 -5.06
C SER A 182 5.66 34.39 -4.63
N LYS A 183 6.70 35.18 -4.40
CA LYS A 183 8.00 34.67 -3.95
C LYS A 183 7.90 33.90 -2.63
N GLN A 184 7.08 34.35 -1.68
CA GLN A 184 6.89 33.65 -0.42
C GLN A 184 6.16 32.32 -0.62
N GLU A 185 5.08 32.29 -1.40
CA GLU A 185 4.36 31.04 -1.72
C GLU A 185 5.28 30.02 -2.39
N LEU A 186 6.20 30.46 -3.25
CA LEU A 186 7.18 29.56 -3.89
C LEU A 186 8.18 28.97 -2.90
N LEU A 187 8.60 29.71 -1.87
CA LEU A 187 9.45 29.17 -0.81
C LEU A 187 8.69 28.13 0.02
N GLY A 188 7.41 28.40 0.35
CA GLY A 188 6.53 27.45 1.03
C GLY A 188 6.30 26.18 0.20
N LEU A 189 5.95 26.33 -1.08
CA LEU A 189 5.80 25.21 -2.02
C LEU A 189 7.09 24.40 -2.12
N TYR A 190 8.25 25.06 -2.22
CA TYR A 190 9.55 24.40 -2.24
C TYR A 190 9.77 23.59 -0.97
N LEU A 191 9.67 24.21 0.21
CA LEU A 191 9.90 23.55 1.49
C LEU A 191 8.91 22.42 1.78
N ASN A 192 7.70 22.46 1.24
CA ASN A 192 6.72 21.38 1.32
C ASN A 192 6.98 20.24 0.31
N THR A 193 7.79 20.47 -0.72
CA THR A 193 8.00 19.51 -1.82
C THR A 193 9.36 18.81 -1.74
N VAL A 194 10.39 19.47 -1.22
CA VAL A 194 11.76 18.96 -1.26
C VAL A 194 11.96 17.71 -0.41
N PRO A 195 12.85 16.78 -0.84
CA PRO A 195 13.28 15.68 -0.01
C PRO A 195 14.23 16.18 1.08
N PHE A 196 14.01 15.71 2.30
CA PHE A 196 14.91 15.76 3.44
C PHE A 196 15.52 14.36 3.68
N PRO A 197 16.47 14.20 4.62
CA PRO A 197 17.07 12.90 4.89
C PRO A 197 16.03 11.83 5.28
N GLU A 198 16.33 10.57 4.96
CA GLU A 198 15.41 9.42 5.19
C GLU A 198 14.15 9.40 4.31
N ASN A 199 14.19 10.08 3.16
CA ASN A 199 13.07 10.17 2.22
C ASN A 199 11.80 10.74 2.85
N VAL A 200 11.95 11.65 3.82
CA VAL A 200 10.85 12.47 4.31
C VAL A 200 10.72 13.69 3.40
N PHE A 201 9.51 14.04 2.98
CA PHE A 201 9.29 15.14 2.05
C PHE A 201 8.50 16.23 2.75
N GLY A 202 8.97 17.47 2.63
CA GLY A 202 8.34 18.59 3.31
C GLY A 202 8.93 18.91 4.68
N ILE A 203 8.93 20.19 5.01
CA ILE A 203 9.54 20.73 6.24
C ILE A 203 8.81 20.26 7.51
N ASP A 204 7.49 20.04 7.48
CA ASP A 204 6.72 19.56 8.65
C ASP A 204 7.12 18.15 9.05
N VAL A 205 7.16 17.24 8.08
CA VAL A 205 7.58 15.87 8.32
C VAL A 205 9.02 15.85 8.83
N ALA A 206 9.90 16.65 8.23
CA ALA A 206 11.30 16.75 8.68
C ALA A 206 11.43 17.31 10.11
N ALA A 207 10.68 18.36 10.45
CA ALA A 207 10.68 18.97 11.78
C ALA A 207 10.21 17.98 12.85
N ARG A 208 9.12 17.24 12.58
CA ARG A 208 8.62 16.19 13.48
C ARG A 208 9.58 15.01 13.58
N ARG A 209 10.22 14.62 12.47
CA ARG A 209 11.16 13.50 12.42
C ARG A 209 12.43 13.76 13.22
N PHE A 210 13.05 14.94 13.03
CA PHE A 210 14.37 15.25 13.59
C PHE A 210 14.33 16.02 14.91
N PHE A 211 13.23 16.71 15.20
CA PHE A 211 13.10 17.57 16.39
C PHE A 211 11.74 17.47 17.10
N ASN A 212 10.89 16.51 16.73
CA ASN A 212 9.61 16.20 17.38
C ASN A 212 8.69 17.42 17.63
N LYS A 213 8.70 18.40 16.71
CA LYS A 213 7.93 19.64 16.81
C LYS A 213 7.37 20.08 15.46
N PRO A 214 6.28 20.88 15.43
CA PRO A 214 5.81 21.49 14.18
C PRO A 214 6.80 22.55 13.65
N PRO A 215 6.79 22.88 12.34
CA PRO A 215 7.68 23.87 11.73
C PRO A 215 7.76 25.19 12.47
N ILE A 216 6.61 25.73 12.92
CA ILE A 216 6.52 27.00 13.64
C ILE A 216 7.36 27.03 14.94
N GLY A 217 7.65 25.86 15.51
CA GLY A 217 8.45 25.72 16.72
C GLY A 217 9.96 25.52 16.47
N LEU A 218 10.42 25.51 15.22
CA LEU A 218 11.84 25.34 14.90
C LEU A 218 12.65 26.53 15.41
N LEU A 219 13.82 26.23 15.98
CA LEU A 219 14.84 27.20 16.35
C LEU A 219 15.76 27.49 15.14
N VAL A 220 16.55 28.56 15.22
CA VAL A 220 17.42 29.01 14.12
C VAL A 220 18.42 27.94 13.70
N GLU A 221 19.07 27.28 14.66
CA GLU A 221 20.04 26.22 14.45
C GLU A 221 19.41 24.92 13.90
N GLU A 222 18.15 24.66 14.25
CA GLU A 222 17.39 23.48 13.77
C GLU A 222 16.94 23.71 12.33
N GLY A 223 16.40 24.90 12.03
CA GLY A 223 16.10 25.36 10.68
C GLY A 223 17.34 25.31 9.78
N ALA A 224 18.46 25.86 10.25
CA ALA A 224 19.74 25.80 9.54
C ALA A 224 20.24 24.36 9.33
N THR A 225 19.97 23.46 10.27
CA THR A 225 20.30 22.03 10.13
C THR A 225 19.48 21.42 8.99
N LEU A 226 18.15 21.58 9.01
CA LEU A 226 17.26 21.03 7.98
C LEU A 226 17.60 21.58 6.59
N ILE A 227 17.77 22.90 6.44
CA ILE A 227 18.17 23.52 5.17
C ILE A 227 19.54 23.02 4.70
N GLY A 228 20.49 22.85 5.63
CA GLY A 228 21.82 22.33 5.31
C GLY A 228 21.80 20.98 4.61
N THR A 229 20.80 20.13 4.92
CA THR A 229 20.66 18.79 4.35
C THR A 229 20.25 18.78 2.87
N LEU A 230 19.60 19.84 2.38
CA LEU A 230 19.03 19.88 1.03
C LEU A 230 20.08 19.75 -0.08
N ARG A 231 21.32 20.18 0.19
CA ARG A 231 22.44 20.00 -0.73
C ARG A 231 22.74 18.53 -1.02
N ALA A 232 22.62 17.66 -0.02
CA ALA A 232 22.84 16.22 -0.13
C ALA A 232 22.21 15.48 1.06
N THR A 233 20.95 15.06 0.90
CA THR A 233 20.09 14.50 1.97
C THR A 233 20.68 13.28 2.65
N THR A 234 21.36 12.39 1.91
CA THR A 234 22.02 11.22 2.49
C THR A 234 23.34 11.58 3.18
N TYR A 235 24.14 12.45 2.57
CA TYR A 235 25.51 12.73 3.04
C TYR A 235 25.53 13.60 4.31
N TYR A 236 24.56 14.50 4.44
CA TYR A 236 24.39 15.40 5.59
C TYR A 236 23.27 14.96 6.53
N ASN A 237 22.85 13.68 6.50
CA ASN A 237 21.80 13.17 7.38
C ASN A 237 22.18 13.38 8.87
N PRO A 238 21.41 14.14 9.67
CA PRO A 238 21.75 14.45 11.07
C PRO A 238 21.77 13.23 12.00
N SER A 239 20.90 12.25 11.77
CA SER A 239 20.82 11.01 12.57
C SER A 239 21.97 10.05 12.26
N ARG A 240 22.35 9.93 10.98
CA ARG A 240 23.40 9.00 10.53
C ARG A 240 24.82 9.57 10.58
N TYR A 241 24.98 10.86 10.27
CA TYR A 241 26.26 11.54 10.11
C TYR A 241 26.29 12.90 10.83
N PRO A 242 26.18 12.90 12.18
CA PRO A 242 25.97 14.12 12.97
C PRO A 242 27.08 15.15 12.80
N GLU A 243 28.35 14.73 12.70
CA GLU A 243 29.48 15.66 12.51
C GLU A 243 29.41 16.42 11.17
N ARG A 244 29.02 15.72 10.10
CA ARG A 244 28.86 16.33 8.76
C ARG A 244 27.68 17.28 8.74
N ALA A 245 26.58 16.89 9.37
CA ALA A 245 25.40 17.73 9.51
C ALA A 245 25.71 18.99 10.32
N LEU A 246 26.45 18.88 11.42
CA LEU A 246 26.90 20.00 12.25
C LEU A 246 27.76 21.00 11.46
N GLN A 247 28.77 20.51 10.74
CA GLN A 247 29.61 21.36 9.88
C GLN A 247 28.76 22.08 8.82
N ARG A 248 27.81 21.35 8.21
CA ARG A 248 26.94 21.92 7.18
C ARG A 248 25.97 22.96 7.74
N ARG A 249 25.37 22.72 8.90
CA ARG A 249 24.55 23.70 9.65
C ARG A 249 25.34 24.99 9.89
N ASN A 250 26.60 24.88 10.31
CA ASN A 250 27.44 26.07 10.55
C ASN A 250 27.75 26.83 9.27
N VAL A 251 27.90 26.14 8.12
CA VAL A 251 27.98 26.80 6.82
C VAL A 251 26.70 27.57 6.50
N VAL A 252 25.52 27.02 6.80
CA VAL A 252 24.23 27.71 6.61
C VAL A 252 24.16 28.97 7.48
N LEU A 253 24.46 28.86 8.78
CA LEU A 253 24.49 30.00 9.69
C LEU A 253 25.47 31.08 9.22
N GLY A 254 26.66 30.70 8.73
CA GLY A 254 27.63 31.63 8.17
C GLY A 254 27.11 32.36 6.91
N GLN A 255 26.34 31.68 6.04
CA GLN A 255 25.68 32.34 4.91
C GLN A 255 24.58 33.30 5.37
N MET A 256 23.83 32.96 6.42
CA MET A 256 22.82 33.85 6.99
C MET A 256 23.44 35.14 7.54
N VAL A 257 24.57 35.05 8.26
CA VAL A 257 25.32 36.22 8.74
C VAL A 257 25.82 37.06 7.56
N ARG A 258 26.43 36.41 6.55
CA ARG A 258 26.96 37.11 5.37
C ARG A 258 25.90 37.89 4.60
N ASN A 259 24.67 37.38 4.55
CA ASN A 259 23.54 38.02 3.87
C ASN A 259 22.75 38.98 4.76
N GLY A 260 23.16 39.18 6.03
CA GLY A 260 22.51 40.10 6.96
C GLY A 260 21.21 39.60 7.58
N TYR A 261 20.92 38.30 7.49
CA TYR A 261 19.74 37.69 8.15
C TYR A 261 20.00 37.33 9.62
N LEU A 262 21.25 37.33 10.05
CA LEU A 262 21.65 37.01 11.41
C LEU A 262 22.80 37.93 11.85
N GLU A 263 22.70 38.48 13.07
CA GLU A 263 23.77 39.27 13.66
C GLU A 263 25.05 38.42 13.86
N PRO A 264 26.26 38.95 13.59
CA PRO A 264 27.50 38.17 13.70
C PRO A 264 27.68 37.50 15.07
N ALA A 265 27.39 38.22 16.16
CA ALA A 265 27.48 37.69 17.53
C ALA A 265 26.50 36.52 17.78
N ALA A 266 25.29 36.60 17.22
CA ALA A 266 24.31 35.52 17.31
C ALA A 266 24.76 34.31 16.46
N GLY A 267 25.33 34.56 15.27
CA GLY A 267 25.93 33.54 14.42
C GLY A 267 27.02 32.74 15.11
N ASP A 268 27.96 33.42 15.76
CA ASP A 268 29.06 32.77 16.49
C ASP A 268 28.53 31.91 17.66
N SER A 269 27.55 32.44 18.41
CA SER A 269 26.92 31.71 19.51
C SER A 269 26.18 30.46 19.04
N LEU A 270 25.42 30.55 17.94
CA LEU A 270 24.64 29.42 17.41
C LEU A 270 25.54 28.35 16.79
N GLN A 271 26.65 28.75 16.16
CA GLN A 271 27.62 27.81 15.60
C GLN A 271 28.33 26.96 16.66
N ALA A 272 28.48 27.49 17.88
CA ALA A 272 29.07 26.81 19.03
C ALA A 272 28.14 25.77 19.67
N LEU A 273 26.84 25.80 19.40
CA LEU A 273 25.88 24.84 19.96
C LEU A 273 26.12 23.42 19.39
N PRO A 274 26.02 22.37 20.21
CA PRO A 274 26.05 21.00 19.70
C PRO A 274 24.84 20.71 18.81
N LEU A 275 24.93 19.65 17.99
CA LEU A 275 23.77 19.15 17.26
C LEU A 275 22.87 18.38 18.24
N ALA A 276 21.74 18.96 18.63
CA ALA A 276 20.73 18.31 19.46
C ALA A 276 19.55 17.86 18.59
N LEU A 277 19.27 16.56 18.56
CA LEU A 277 18.11 15.99 17.87
C LEU A 277 17.13 15.43 18.91
N ASP A 278 15.86 15.81 18.80
CA ASP A 278 14.76 15.07 19.43
C ASP A 278 14.16 14.15 18.36
N TYR A 279 14.91 13.08 18.09
CA TYR A 279 14.64 12.19 16.96
C TYR A 279 13.44 11.30 17.26
N ASN A 280 12.38 11.43 16.47
CA ASN A 280 11.20 10.61 16.59
C ASN A 280 11.22 9.45 15.56
N PRO A 281 11.54 8.21 15.97
CA PRO A 281 11.55 7.05 15.07
C PRO A 281 10.14 6.69 14.57
N VAL A 282 9.08 7.15 15.23
CA VAL A 282 7.68 6.74 15.05
C VAL A 282 6.77 7.98 15.02
N VAL A 283 6.70 8.63 13.86
CA VAL A 283 5.59 9.56 13.59
C VAL A 283 4.41 8.70 13.16
N ARG A 284 3.68 8.07 14.08
CA ARG A 284 2.57 7.19 13.70
C ARG A 284 1.40 7.23 14.69
N ASN A 285 0.45 8.13 14.41
CA ASN A 285 -0.95 7.81 14.66
C ASN A 285 -1.51 6.87 13.55
N GLU A 286 -0.67 6.42 12.62
CA GLU A 286 -0.98 5.59 11.44
C GLU A 286 -0.85 4.07 11.69
N ASP A 287 -0.66 3.64 12.95
CA ASP A 287 -0.31 2.24 13.28
C ASP A 287 -1.51 1.32 13.61
N ILE A 288 -2.74 1.84 13.74
CA ILE A 288 -3.91 0.98 13.98
C ILE A 288 -4.51 0.50 12.65
N ALA A 289 -4.87 -0.78 12.59
CA ALA A 289 -5.47 -1.44 11.42
C ALA A 289 -4.69 -1.37 10.08
N PRO A 290 -3.38 -1.66 10.05
CA PRO A 290 -2.60 -1.59 8.80
C PRO A 290 -3.10 -2.56 7.70
N TYR A 291 -3.62 -3.73 8.09
CA TYR A 291 -4.27 -4.67 7.16
C TYR A 291 -5.55 -4.06 6.57
N PHE A 292 -6.36 -3.39 7.38
CA PHE A 292 -7.56 -2.70 6.92
C PHE A 292 -7.22 -1.56 5.97
N LEU A 293 -6.19 -0.77 6.26
CA LEU A 293 -5.69 0.25 5.34
C LEU A 293 -5.21 -0.36 4.02
N ALA A 294 -4.55 -1.52 4.03
CA ALA A 294 -4.17 -2.20 2.80
C ALA A 294 -5.39 -2.67 2.00
N HIS A 295 -6.45 -3.14 2.68
CA HIS A 295 -7.73 -3.54 2.08
C HIS A 295 -8.46 -2.34 1.47
N VAL A 296 -8.67 -1.27 2.25
CA VAL A 296 -9.33 -0.03 1.82
C VAL A 296 -8.63 0.59 0.62
N ARG A 297 -7.29 0.56 0.57
CA ARG A 297 -6.52 1.04 -0.60
C ARG A 297 -6.93 0.33 -1.87
N LYS A 298 -6.99 -1.00 -1.84
CA LYS A 298 -7.34 -1.83 -2.99
C LYS A 298 -8.79 -1.58 -3.41
N GLU A 299 -9.70 -1.45 -2.45
CA GLU A 299 -11.11 -1.13 -2.72
C GLU A 299 -11.27 0.28 -3.33
N LEU A 300 -10.56 1.28 -2.80
CA LEU A 300 -10.55 2.65 -3.35
C LEU A 300 -10.01 2.70 -4.77
N GLU A 301 -8.90 2.01 -5.07
CA GLU A 301 -8.34 1.96 -6.43
C GLU A 301 -9.37 1.41 -7.43
N GLN A 302 -10.18 0.41 -7.02
CA GLN A 302 -11.26 -0.13 -7.83
C GLN A 302 -12.43 0.85 -8.00
N ILE A 303 -12.86 1.52 -6.92
CA ILE A 303 -13.95 2.51 -6.97
C ILE A 303 -13.55 3.70 -7.85
N LEU A 304 -12.36 4.26 -7.65
CA LEU A 304 -11.87 5.43 -8.38
C LEU A 304 -11.62 5.12 -9.86
N ALA A 305 -11.34 3.86 -10.23
CA ALA A 305 -11.26 3.45 -11.63
C ALA A 305 -12.60 3.67 -12.38
N GLY A 306 -13.73 3.70 -11.68
CA GLY A 306 -15.06 3.99 -12.22
C GLY A 306 -15.45 5.47 -12.23
N ILE A 307 -14.69 6.36 -11.58
CA ILE A 307 -15.03 7.78 -11.41
C ILE A 307 -14.01 8.65 -12.17
N ARG A 308 -14.46 9.74 -12.79
CA ARG A 308 -13.60 10.70 -13.52
C ARG A 308 -13.80 12.10 -13.00
N LYS A 309 -12.73 12.89 -13.03
CA LYS A 309 -12.77 14.32 -12.75
C LYS A 309 -13.60 15.05 -13.82
N PRO A 310 -14.06 16.29 -13.54
CA PRO A 310 -14.78 17.10 -14.54
C PRO A 310 -14.01 17.34 -15.84
N ASN A 311 -12.67 17.31 -15.79
CA ASN A 311 -11.80 17.47 -16.95
C ASN A 311 -11.56 16.15 -17.74
N GLY A 312 -12.11 15.03 -17.29
CA GLY A 312 -11.97 13.70 -17.91
C GLY A 312 -10.82 12.86 -17.37
N ASP A 313 -9.94 13.41 -16.54
CA ASP A 313 -8.81 12.66 -15.95
C ASP A 313 -9.29 11.68 -14.85
N PRO A 314 -8.59 10.56 -14.64
CA PRO A 314 -8.87 9.69 -13.49
C PRO A 314 -8.49 10.36 -12.18
N TYR A 315 -9.22 10.05 -11.11
CA TYR A 315 -8.80 10.38 -9.76
C TYR A 315 -7.57 9.55 -9.36
N ASN A 316 -6.60 10.20 -8.73
CA ASN A 316 -5.39 9.59 -8.20
C ASN A 316 -5.42 9.62 -6.68
N LEU A 317 -5.54 8.42 -6.09
CA LEU A 317 -5.56 8.20 -4.65
C LEU A 317 -4.38 8.83 -3.91
N TYR A 318 -3.22 8.96 -4.54
CA TYR A 318 -1.99 9.36 -3.88
C TYR A 318 -1.69 10.86 -3.99
N THR A 319 -2.43 11.61 -4.82
CA THR A 319 -2.09 13.01 -5.15
C THR A 319 -3.26 13.97 -5.12
N ASP A 320 -4.51 13.49 -5.13
CA ASP A 320 -5.70 14.34 -5.25
C ASP A 320 -6.31 14.76 -3.90
N GLY A 321 -5.69 14.41 -2.77
CA GLY A 321 -6.14 14.84 -1.44
C GLY A 321 -7.55 14.40 -1.08
N LEU A 322 -7.94 13.17 -1.45
CA LEU A 322 -9.28 12.66 -1.16
C LEU A 322 -9.48 12.50 0.35
N LYS A 323 -10.71 12.73 0.82
CA LYS A 323 -11.13 12.40 2.18
C LYS A 323 -11.99 11.15 2.12
N VAL A 324 -11.52 10.08 2.76
CA VAL A 324 -12.21 8.78 2.76
C VAL A 324 -12.71 8.49 4.16
N TYR A 325 -14.01 8.29 4.31
CA TYR A 325 -14.63 7.93 5.57
C TYR A 325 -14.93 6.44 5.57
N THR A 326 -14.41 5.74 6.57
CA THR A 326 -14.53 4.29 6.72
C THR A 326 -15.54 3.93 7.81
N SER A 327 -15.91 2.66 7.89
CA SER A 327 -16.82 2.10 8.89
C SER A 327 -16.12 1.66 10.19
N LEU A 328 -14.78 1.63 10.21
CA LEU A 328 -13.95 1.19 11.33
C LEU A 328 -14.22 2.03 12.59
N ASP A 329 -14.42 1.40 13.75
CA ASP A 329 -14.46 2.11 15.04
C ASP A 329 -13.07 2.00 15.69
N SER A 330 -12.43 3.13 15.94
CA SER A 330 -11.05 3.14 16.44
C SER A 330 -10.89 2.45 17.80
N ARG A 331 -11.92 2.48 18.65
CA ARG A 331 -11.90 1.87 19.99
C ARG A 331 -12.03 0.36 19.88
N MET A 332 -12.98 -0.12 19.07
CA MET A 332 -13.15 -1.55 18.81
C MET A 332 -11.90 -2.14 18.15
N GLN A 333 -11.30 -1.42 17.20
CA GLN A 333 -10.06 -1.84 16.56
C GLN A 333 -8.92 -2.03 17.58
N ARG A 334 -8.68 -1.04 18.44
CA ARG A 334 -7.62 -1.12 19.46
C ARG A 334 -7.84 -2.30 20.42
N ILE A 335 -9.08 -2.52 20.85
CA ILE A 335 -9.43 -3.67 21.69
C ILE A 335 -9.12 -4.98 20.96
N ALA A 336 -9.51 -5.09 19.68
CA ALA A 336 -9.27 -6.28 18.89
C ALA A 336 -7.77 -6.59 18.74
N GLU A 337 -6.94 -5.59 18.42
CA GLU A 337 -5.49 -5.77 18.29
C GLU A 337 -4.83 -6.23 19.59
N VAL A 338 -5.14 -5.56 20.71
CA VAL A 338 -4.59 -5.91 22.03
C VAL A 338 -5.01 -7.32 22.45
N VAL A 339 -6.30 -7.66 22.33
CA VAL A 339 -6.80 -8.98 22.73
C VAL A 339 -6.21 -10.09 21.86
N VAL A 340 -6.08 -9.85 20.56
CA VAL A 340 -5.45 -10.79 19.63
C VAL A 340 -3.98 -10.99 20.00
N GLU A 341 -3.23 -9.92 20.25
CA GLU A 341 -1.82 -10.00 20.64
C GLU A 341 -1.63 -10.79 21.93
N GLU A 342 -2.35 -10.44 22.99
CA GLU A 342 -2.27 -11.12 24.29
C GLU A 342 -2.64 -12.61 24.18
N HIS A 343 -3.75 -12.90 23.51
CA HIS A 343 -4.24 -14.28 23.40
C HIS A 343 -3.34 -15.16 22.53
N LEU A 344 -2.87 -14.65 21.38
CA LEU A 344 -1.97 -15.43 20.53
C LEU A 344 -0.58 -15.61 21.12
N ALA A 345 -0.07 -14.65 21.90
CA ALA A 345 1.17 -14.86 22.64
C ALA A 345 1.05 -16.05 23.61
N GLU A 346 -0.07 -16.15 24.35
CA GLU A 346 -0.34 -17.31 25.21
C GLU A 346 -0.48 -18.61 24.39
N MET A 347 -1.23 -18.57 23.29
CA MET A 347 -1.43 -19.75 22.44
C MET A 347 -0.13 -20.21 21.77
N GLN A 348 0.73 -19.27 21.36
CA GLN A 348 2.04 -19.60 20.78
C GLN A 348 2.90 -20.34 21.81
N ASN A 349 2.93 -19.92 23.07
CA ASN A 349 3.68 -20.62 24.11
C ASN A 349 3.21 -22.07 24.29
N ARG A 350 1.88 -22.28 24.30
CA ARG A 350 1.28 -23.63 24.39
C ARG A 350 1.57 -24.47 23.14
N PHE A 351 1.55 -23.83 21.98
CA PHE A 351 1.89 -24.46 20.71
C PHE A 351 3.34 -24.90 20.67
N ASP A 352 4.28 -24.01 21.02
CA ASP A 352 5.71 -24.31 21.10
C ASP A 352 6.00 -25.42 22.12
N GLU A 353 5.31 -25.42 23.25
CA GLU A 353 5.42 -26.49 24.25
C GLU A 353 4.89 -27.84 23.73
N HIS A 354 3.75 -27.85 23.03
CA HIS A 354 3.21 -29.06 22.43
C HIS A 354 4.19 -29.71 21.44
N TRP A 355 4.90 -28.89 20.67
CA TRP A 355 5.85 -29.35 19.65
C TRP A 355 7.28 -29.52 20.17
N ARG A 356 7.56 -29.16 21.43
CA ARG A 356 8.87 -29.35 22.04
C ARG A 356 9.25 -30.83 22.04
N GLY A 357 10.39 -31.15 21.43
CA GLY A 357 10.88 -32.53 21.31
C GLY A 357 10.15 -33.39 20.27
N ARG A 358 9.27 -32.81 19.45
CA ARG A 358 8.57 -33.46 18.34
C ARG A 358 9.06 -32.90 17.00
N THR A 359 8.97 -33.69 15.94
CA THR A 359 9.17 -33.18 14.59
C THR A 359 7.93 -32.41 14.16
N ALA A 360 8.02 -31.08 14.16
CA ALA A 360 6.92 -30.24 13.72
C ALA A 360 6.66 -30.38 12.20
N PRO A 361 5.40 -30.43 11.74
CA PRO A 361 5.06 -30.65 10.34
C PRO A 361 5.68 -29.63 9.39
N TRP A 362 5.89 -28.38 9.82
CA TRP A 362 6.46 -27.32 9.00
C TRP A 362 7.99 -27.35 8.88
N MET A 363 8.65 -28.30 9.55
CA MET A 363 10.10 -28.47 9.50
C MET A 363 10.54 -29.44 8.39
N ASP A 364 9.59 -30.05 7.67
CA ASP A 364 9.89 -30.96 6.57
C ASP A 364 10.56 -30.23 5.40
N VAL A 365 11.40 -30.96 4.65
CA VAL A 365 12.20 -30.40 3.57
C VAL A 365 11.33 -29.76 2.48
N ARG A 366 10.19 -30.36 2.12
CA ARG A 366 9.33 -29.86 1.05
C ARG A 366 8.68 -28.53 1.45
N THR A 367 8.22 -28.41 2.69
CA THR A 367 7.62 -27.16 3.18
C THR A 367 8.64 -26.03 3.26
N VAL A 368 9.83 -26.29 3.79
CA VAL A 368 10.90 -25.28 3.88
C VAL A 368 11.41 -24.87 2.50
N GLU A 369 11.58 -25.81 1.56
CA GLU A 369 11.99 -25.48 0.19
C GLU A 369 10.96 -24.64 -0.55
N ARG A 370 9.68 -24.96 -0.39
CA ARG A 370 8.58 -24.16 -0.95
C ARG A 370 8.61 -22.73 -0.37
N ALA A 371 8.76 -22.59 0.94
CA ALA A 371 8.87 -21.28 1.59
C ALA A 371 10.11 -20.50 1.10
N MET A 372 11.25 -21.18 0.93
CA MET A 372 12.47 -20.59 0.37
C MET A 372 12.22 -20.04 -1.03
N LYS A 373 11.63 -20.83 -1.94
CA LYS A 373 11.35 -20.43 -3.33
C LYS A 373 10.37 -19.26 -3.44
N GLN A 374 9.41 -19.17 -2.51
CA GLN A 374 8.44 -18.09 -2.45
C GLN A 374 9.00 -16.79 -1.86
N SER A 375 10.15 -16.85 -1.17
CA SER A 375 10.73 -15.67 -0.52
C SER A 375 11.29 -14.65 -1.53
N ARG A 376 11.21 -13.36 -1.17
CA ARG A 376 11.78 -12.27 -1.97
C ARG A 376 13.29 -12.44 -2.20
N ARG A 377 14.02 -12.97 -1.22
CA ARG A 377 15.47 -13.22 -1.33
C ARG A 377 15.77 -14.21 -2.45
N TYR A 378 15.01 -15.30 -2.53
CA TYR A 378 15.14 -16.28 -3.62
C TYR A 378 14.79 -15.65 -4.98
N GLN A 379 13.65 -14.96 -5.08
CA GLN A 379 13.20 -14.31 -6.31
C GLN A 379 14.24 -13.32 -6.85
N LEU A 380 14.86 -12.52 -5.98
CA LEU A 380 15.90 -11.55 -6.36
C LEU A 380 17.20 -12.21 -6.84
N LEU A 381 17.65 -13.28 -6.17
CA LEU A 381 18.86 -14.01 -6.58
C LEU A 381 18.63 -14.77 -7.89
N SER A 382 17.47 -15.42 -8.04
CA SER A 382 17.08 -16.08 -9.29
C SER A 382 17.01 -15.09 -10.45
N ALA A 383 16.41 -13.90 -10.26
CA ALA A 383 16.38 -12.84 -11.27
C ALA A 383 17.77 -12.30 -11.65
N ARG A 384 18.77 -12.46 -10.78
CA ARG A 384 20.18 -12.09 -11.05
C ARG A 384 20.98 -13.22 -11.72
N GLY A 385 20.36 -14.36 -12.00
CA GLY A 385 20.98 -15.48 -12.72
C GLY A 385 21.76 -16.46 -11.84
N PHE A 386 21.59 -16.45 -10.51
CA PHE A 386 22.18 -17.45 -9.62
C PHE A 386 21.52 -18.83 -9.80
N THR A 387 22.30 -19.91 -9.69
CA THR A 387 21.77 -21.28 -9.73
C THR A 387 21.07 -21.67 -8.42
N GLU A 388 20.22 -22.70 -8.45
CA GLU A 388 19.48 -23.15 -7.25
C GLU A 388 20.43 -23.56 -6.12
N GLU A 389 21.55 -24.22 -6.43
CA GLU A 389 22.58 -24.61 -5.46
C GLU A 389 23.26 -23.40 -4.82
N GLN A 390 23.59 -22.37 -5.61
CA GLN A 390 24.19 -21.14 -5.09
C GLN A 390 23.22 -20.39 -4.18
N ILE A 391 21.94 -20.38 -4.54
CA ILE A 391 20.90 -19.77 -3.71
C ILE A 391 20.75 -20.56 -2.41
N ARG A 392 20.69 -21.89 -2.45
CA ARG A 392 20.61 -22.72 -1.25
C ARG A 392 21.79 -22.47 -0.31
N GLN A 393 23.02 -22.41 -0.83
CA GLN A 393 24.19 -22.03 -0.04
C GLN A 393 24.04 -20.64 0.61
N ALA A 394 23.55 -19.65 -0.13
CA ALA A 394 23.30 -18.30 0.41
C ALA A 394 22.20 -18.23 1.49
N PHE A 395 21.36 -19.27 1.57
CA PHE A 395 20.32 -19.46 2.59
C PHE A 395 20.82 -20.22 3.83
N GLU A 396 21.96 -20.90 3.73
CA GLU A 396 22.67 -21.56 4.83
C GLU A 396 23.74 -20.67 5.48
N GLN A 397 24.13 -19.57 4.83
CA GLN A 397 25.06 -18.60 5.42
C GLN A 397 24.37 -17.73 6.48
N PRO A 398 24.87 -17.69 7.73
CA PRO A 398 24.35 -16.80 8.77
C PRO A 398 24.44 -15.33 8.38
N ASP A 399 23.41 -14.57 8.74
CA ASP A 399 23.34 -13.12 8.51
C ASP A 399 22.65 -12.44 9.70
N SER A 400 22.88 -11.13 9.87
CA SER A 400 22.19 -10.33 10.88
C SER A 400 20.82 -9.95 10.35
N MET A 401 19.76 -10.45 10.97
CA MET A 401 18.38 -10.15 10.60
C MET A 401 17.52 -9.78 11.80
N THR A 402 16.39 -9.13 11.54
CA THR A 402 15.39 -8.84 12.57
C THR A 402 14.24 -9.82 12.40
N VAL A 403 13.87 -10.50 13.48
CA VAL A 403 12.77 -11.48 13.50
C VAL A 403 11.67 -11.03 14.44
N PHE A 404 10.44 -11.40 14.13
CA PHE A 404 9.30 -11.19 14.99
C PHE A 404 9.40 -12.07 16.25
N THR A 405 9.10 -11.48 17.41
CA THR A 405 8.82 -12.18 18.67
C THR A 405 7.68 -11.47 19.38
N TRP A 406 6.95 -12.18 20.23
CA TRP A 406 5.87 -11.58 21.04
C TRP A 406 6.36 -10.57 22.08
N GLN A 407 7.67 -10.46 22.33
CA GLN A 407 8.28 -9.41 23.16
C GLN A 407 8.79 -8.23 22.32
N GLY A 408 8.50 -8.23 21.01
CA GLY A 408 8.92 -7.24 20.04
C GLY A 408 10.00 -7.73 19.07
N PRO A 409 10.31 -6.94 18.02
CA PRO A 409 11.32 -7.27 17.03
C PRO A 409 12.70 -7.51 17.66
N LYS A 410 13.31 -8.66 17.39
CA LYS A 410 14.63 -9.02 17.92
C LYS A 410 15.66 -9.15 16.79
N LYS A 411 16.82 -8.50 16.94
CA LYS A 411 17.98 -8.77 16.09
C LYS A 411 18.57 -10.13 16.44
N ALA A 412 18.77 -10.97 15.43
CA ALA A 412 19.31 -12.30 15.60
C ALA A 412 20.34 -12.61 14.51
N TRP A 413 21.37 -13.36 14.91
CA TRP A 413 22.38 -13.91 14.01
C TRP A 413 22.01 -15.36 13.69
N MET A 414 21.41 -15.60 12.52
CA MET A 414 20.89 -16.91 12.12
C MET A 414 20.94 -17.07 10.59
N THR A 415 20.72 -18.29 10.11
CA THR A 415 20.61 -18.53 8.66
C THR A 415 19.22 -18.11 8.16
N PRO A 416 19.09 -17.67 6.89
CA PRO A 416 17.79 -17.45 6.28
C PRO A 416 16.86 -18.67 6.34
N LEU A 417 17.37 -19.91 6.30
CA LEU A 417 16.56 -21.12 6.50
C LEU A 417 16.00 -21.23 7.91
N ASP A 418 16.80 -20.92 8.93
CA ASP A 418 16.32 -20.95 10.32
C ASP A 418 15.28 -19.85 10.56
N SER A 419 15.43 -18.69 9.92
CA SER A 419 14.41 -17.66 9.94
C SER A 419 13.10 -18.12 9.30
N LEU A 420 13.15 -18.85 8.17
CA LEU A 420 11.95 -19.39 7.54
C LEU A 420 11.27 -20.42 8.45
N ARG A 421 12.04 -21.31 9.08
CA ARG A 421 11.53 -22.30 10.04
C ARG A 421 10.86 -21.64 11.24
N HIS A 422 11.48 -20.59 11.78
CA HIS A 422 10.91 -19.77 12.84
C HIS A 422 9.57 -19.17 12.43
N GLN A 423 9.51 -18.53 11.25
CA GLN A 423 8.29 -17.90 10.74
C GLN A 423 7.17 -18.90 10.47
N LEU A 424 7.49 -20.08 9.94
CA LEU A 424 6.53 -21.16 9.70
C LEU A 424 5.94 -21.74 10.98
N GLY A 425 6.65 -21.60 12.11
CA GLY A 425 6.17 -22.01 13.43
C GLY A 425 5.29 -20.99 14.14
N LEU A 426 5.08 -19.80 13.56
CA LEU A 426 4.23 -18.76 14.16
C LEU A 426 2.77 -18.99 13.82
N LEU A 427 1.93 -19.00 14.86
CA LEU A 427 0.48 -18.98 14.72
C LEU A 427 0.05 -17.67 14.05
N GLN A 428 -0.88 -17.78 13.12
CA GLN A 428 -1.48 -16.66 12.41
C GLN A 428 -2.97 -16.57 12.74
N VAL A 429 -3.56 -15.40 12.49
CA VAL A 429 -4.95 -15.10 12.86
C VAL A 429 -5.60 -14.16 11.85
N GLY A 430 -6.88 -14.36 11.59
CA GLY A 430 -7.76 -13.37 11.01
C GLY A 430 -8.90 -13.10 11.98
N PHE A 431 -9.23 -11.82 12.21
CA PHE A 431 -10.35 -11.40 13.03
C PHE A 431 -11.08 -10.24 12.34
N ILE A 432 -12.41 -10.31 12.31
CA ILE A 432 -13.26 -9.24 11.79
C ILE A 432 -14.49 -9.10 12.70
N ALA A 433 -14.89 -7.86 12.97
CA ALA A 433 -16.13 -7.55 13.66
C ALA A 433 -17.05 -6.76 12.73
N LEU A 434 -18.27 -7.24 12.53
CA LEU A 434 -19.25 -6.64 11.64
C LEU A 434 -20.50 -6.21 12.40
N GLU A 435 -21.08 -5.10 11.98
CA GLU A 435 -22.44 -4.73 12.35
C GLU A 435 -23.44 -5.46 11.42
N PRO A 436 -24.30 -6.35 11.95
CA PRO A 436 -25.13 -7.22 11.11
C PRO A 436 -26.09 -6.48 10.17
N TYR A 437 -26.65 -5.33 10.54
CA TYR A 437 -27.68 -4.68 9.70
C TYR A 437 -27.12 -3.84 8.56
N THR A 438 -25.93 -3.29 8.74
CA THR A 438 -25.28 -2.38 7.79
C THR A 438 -24.14 -3.05 7.03
N GLY A 439 -23.57 -4.12 7.58
CA GLY A 439 -22.32 -4.71 7.09
C GLY A 439 -21.08 -3.90 7.44
N TYR A 440 -21.21 -2.83 8.23
CA TYR A 440 -20.07 -2.00 8.62
C TYR A 440 -19.02 -2.82 9.37
N VAL A 441 -17.80 -2.77 8.84
CA VAL A 441 -16.62 -3.37 9.46
C VAL A 441 -16.18 -2.47 10.62
N ARG A 442 -16.36 -2.93 11.85
CA ARG A 442 -16.01 -2.17 13.06
C ARG A 442 -14.59 -2.43 13.54
N ALA A 443 -14.07 -3.63 13.31
CA ALA A 443 -12.68 -4.00 13.60
C ALA A 443 -12.17 -5.04 12.59
N TRP A 444 -10.86 -5.02 12.34
CA TRP A 444 -10.17 -5.86 11.36
C TRP A 444 -8.72 -6.13 11.78
N VAL A 445 -8.38 -7.38 12.01
CA VAL A 445 -7.00 -7.83 12.27
C VAL A 445 -6.66 -8.93 11.27
N GLY A 446 -5.77 -8.63 10.33
CA GLY A 446 -5.39 -9.54 9.24
C GLY A 446 -4.19 -10.45 9.56
N GLY A 447 -3.56 -10.29 10.71
CA GLY A 447 -2.39 -11.07 11.10
C GLY A 447 -1.77 -10.55 12.38
N ILE A 448 -0.65 -11.17 12.77
CA ILE A 448 0.01 -10.91 14.05
C ILE A 448 0.91 -9.65 14.04
N ASP A 449 1.43 -9.26 12.87
CA ASP A 449 2.22 -8.05 12.69
C ASP A 449 2.34 -7.75 11.19
N PHE A 450 1.87 -6.57 10.76
CA PHE A 450 1.85 -6.20 9.35
C PHE A 450 3.25 -5.90 8.78
N GLY A 451 4.18 -5.44 9.61
CA GLY A 451 5.56 -5.15 9.21
C GLY A 451 6.34 -6.42 8.84
N PHE A 452 6.07 -7.54 9.51
CA PHE A 452 6.65 -8.84 9.20
C PHE A 452 5.78 -9.69 8.26
N PHE A 453 4.46 -9.62 8.38
CA PHE A 453 3.50 -10.51 7.70
C PHE A 453 2.39 -9.71 7.01
N GLN A 454 2.58 -9.37 5.74
CA GLN A 454 1.61 -8.58 4.97
C GLN A 454 0.45 -9.42 4.39
N TYR A 455 0.46 -10.74 4.59
CA TYR A 455 -0.61 -11.63 4.11
C TYR A 455 -1.83 -11.52 5.03
N ASP A 456 -2.95 -11.05 4.48
CA ASP A 456 -4.17 -10.78 5.24
C ASP A 456 -5.06 -12.04 5.37
N HIS A 457 -5.13 -12.57 6.59
CA HIS A 457 -5.89 -13.76 6.95
C HIS A 457 -7.41 -13.55 7.02
N VAL A 458 -7.91 -12.31 7.02
CA VAL A 458 -9.36 -12.05 6.89
C VAL A 458 -9.82 -12.35 5.47
N THR A 459 -9.00 -12.02 4.48
CA THR A 459 -9.30 -12.27 3.05
C THR A 459 -8.72 -13.57 2.51
N ALA A 460 -7.77 -14.18 3.24
CA ALA A 460 -7.21 -15.47 2.90
C ALA A 460 -8.29 -16.55 2.85
N ARG A 461 -8.23 -17.39 1.82
CA ARG A 461 -9.14 -18.54 1.68
C ARG A 461 -8.56 -19.72 2.46
N ARG A 462 -9.43 -20.40 3.21
CA ARG A 462 -9.12 -21.64 3.92
C ARG A 462 -10.32 -22.57 3.80
N GLN A 463 -10.11 -23.87 3.94
CA GLN A 463 -11.22 -24.80 4.09
C GLN A 463 -12.10 -24.36 5.27
N ALA A 464 -13.39 -24.15 5.01
CA ALA A 464 -14.31 -23.62 6.01
C ALA A 464 -14.52 -24.62 7.17
N GLY A 465 -14.43 -25.92 6.90
CA GLY A 465 -14.77 -26.95 7.87
C GLY A 465 -16.23 -26.84 8.37
N SER A 466 -16.47 -27.25 9.62
CA SER A 466 -17.83 -27.28 10.19
C SER A 466 -18.52 -25.92 10.28
N VAL A 467 -17.82 -24.79 10.10
CA VAL A 467 -18.50 -23.49 10.08
C VAL A 467 -19.41 -23.33 8.85
N PHE A 468 -19.27 -24.13 7.80
CA PHE A 468 -20.14 -24.12 6.61
C PHE A 468 -21.52 -24.75 6.86
N LYS A 469 -21.65 -25.62 7.88
CA LYS A 469 -22.89 -26.35 8.18
C LYS A 469 -24.14 -25.48 8.28
N PRO A 470 -24.14 -24.28 8.89
CA PRO A 470 -25.33 -23.43 8.95
C PRO A 470 -25.98 -23.16 7.59
N VAL A 471 -25.22 -23.12 6.49
CA VAL A 471 -25.78 -23.01 5.13
C VAL A 471 -26.58 -24.26 4.76
N VAL A 472 -26.04 -25.45 5.03
CA VAL A 472 -26.71 -26.73 4.78
C VAL A 472 -28.01 -26.83 5.57
N TYR A 473 -27.98 -26.47 6.86
CA TYR A 473 -29.16 -26.52 7.73
C TYR A 473 -30.19 -25.45 7.33
N ALA A 474 -29.76 -24.25 6.93
CA ALA A 474 -30.65 -23.23 6.40
C ALA A 474 -31.35 -23.71 5.12
N GLN A 475 -30.62 -24.41 4.24
CA GLN A 475 -31.20 -24.99 3.03
C GLN A 475 -32.15 -26.16 3.34
N ALA A 476 -31.86 -26.98 4.37
CA ALA A 476 -32.77 -28.03 4.85
C ALA A 476 -34.10 -27.45 5.32
N LEU A 477 -34.06 -26.40 6.16
CA LEU A 477 -35.26 -25.69 6.59
C LEU A 477 -36.00 -25.07 5.39
N ARG A 478 -35.27 -24.49 4.43
CA ARG A 478 -35.84 -23.91 3.20
C ARG A 478 -36.53 -24.95 2.32
N ALA A 479 -36.03 -26.18 2.32
CA ALA A 479 -36.61 -27.32 1.61
C ALA A 479 -37.81 -27.97 2.35
N GLY A 480 -38.17 -27.46 3.54
CA GLY A 480 -39.31 -27.94 4.31
C GLY A 480 -39.00 -29.05 5.32
N ILE A 481 -37.72 -29.35 5.58
CA ILE A 481 -37.34 -30.28 6.66
C ILE A 481 -37.67 -29.61 7.99
N GLU A 482 -38.48 -30.26 8.82
CA GLU A 482 -38.92 -29.67 10.08
C GLU A 482 -37.78 -29.65 11.12
N PRO A 483 -37.65 -28.59 11.96
CA PRO A 483 -36.57 -28.51 12.96
C PRO A 483 -36.49 -29.71 13.91
N CYS A 484 -37.65 -30.32 14.22
CA CYS A 484 -37.78 -31.46 15.13
C CYS A 484 -37.69 -32.82 14.42
N GLU A 485 -37.62 -32.85 13.08
CA GLU A 485 -37.49 -34.09 12.31
C GLU A 485 -36.25 -34.86 12.78
N GLN A 486 -36.42 -36.15 13.04
CA GLN A 486 -35.36 -37.03 13.52
C GLN A 486 -34.57 -37.60 12.34
N ILE A 487 -33.33 -37.16 12.20
CA ILE A 487 -32.40 -37.67 11.18
C ILE A 487 -31.51 -38.75 11.80
N PRO A 488 -31.48 -39.99 11.28
CA PRO A 488 -30.66 -41.05 11.85
C PRO A 488 -29.16 -40.73 11.78
N ASN A 489 -28.42 -40.95 12.86
CA ASN A 489 -26.97 -40.82 12.90
C ASN A 489 -26.31 -42.15 12.49
N GLU A 490 -26.13 -42.37 11.20
CA GLU A 490 -25.59 -43.64 10.69
C GLU A 490 -24.41 -43.36 9.78
N LEU A 491 -23.43 -44.27 9.84
CA LEU A 491 -22.32 -44.30 8.90
C LEU A 491 -22.82 -44.88 7.57
N ILE A 492 -22.71 -44.09 6.50
CA ILE A 492 -23.12 -44.47 5.14
C ILE A 492 -21.91 -44.39 4.21
N VAL A 493 -21.84 -45.31 3.26
CA VAL A 493 -20.87 -45.29 2.15
C VAL A 493 -21.57 -44.68 0.93
N TYR A 494 -20.94 -43.66 0.34
CA TYR A 494 -21.38 -43.03 -0.91
C TYR A 494 -20.46 -43.50 -2.04
N HIS A 495 -20.95 -44.40 -2.88
CA HIS A 495 -20.20 -45.03 -3.98
C HIS A 495 -20.10 -44.10 -5.20
N GLU A 496 -19.07 -44.30 -6.03
CA GLU A 496 -18.84 -43.57 -7.29
C GLU A 496 -18.78 -42.04 -7.12
N TYR A 497 -18.33 -41.57 -5.95
CA TYR A 497 -18.27 -40.16 -5.58
C TYR A 497 -17.51 -39.31 -6.61
N GLY A 498 -16.41 -39.84 -7.16
CA GLY A 498 -15.60 -39.18 -8.18
C GLY A 498 -16.25 -39.06 -9.56
N LYS A 499 -17.35 -39.78 -9.83
CA LYS A 499 -18.08 -39.78 -11.11
C LYS A 499 -19.30 -38.86 -11.12
N GLY A 500 -19.61 -38.20 -9.99
CA GLY A 500 -20.74 -37.28 -9.87
C GLY A 500 -22.11 -37.96 -9.74
N ASP A 501 -22.15 -39.30 -9.65
CA ASP A 501 -23.34 -40.06 -9.26
C ASP A 501 -23.30 -40.26 -7.73
N TRP A 502 -24.09 -39.49 -7.00
CA TRP A 502 -24.11 -39.54 -5.52
C TRP A 502 -25.25 -40.42 -4.98
N ALA A 503 -25.78 -41.34 -5.79
CA ALA A 503 -26.84 -42.24 -5.36
C ALA A 503 -26.36 -43.16 -4.22
N VAL A 504 -27.21 -43.34 -3.19
CA VAL A 504 -27.00 -44.38 -2.17
C VAL A 504 -27.32 -45.71 -2.83
N LYS A 505 -26.31 -46.52 -3.18
CA LYS A 505 -26.52 -47.92 -3.57
C LYS A 505 -26.61 -48.77 -2.31
N ASP A 506 -27.65 -49.61 -2.23
CA ASP A 506 -27.71 -50.72 -1.26
C ASP A 506 -26.56 -51.66 -1.58
N TRP A 507 -25.48 -51.58 -0.81
CA TRP A 507 -24.37 -52.52 -0.95
C TRP A 507 -24.89 -53.94 -0.67
N ARG A 508 -24.85 -54.79 -1.70
CA ARG A 508 -24.89 -56.24 -1.51
C ARG A 508 -23.45 -56.71 -1.40
N ARG A 509 -23.18 -57.55 -0.42
CA ARG A 509 -21.88 -58.21 -0.18
C ARG A 509 -21.38 -59.05 -1.36
N ASP A 510 -22.18 -59.16 -2.41
CA ASP A 510 -22.05 -60.08 -3.53
C ASP A 510 -21.74 -59.33 -4.84
N ASP A 511 -21.46 -58.02 -4.79
CA ASP A 511 -21.11 -57.21 -5.97
C ASP A 511 -19.78 -57.72 -6.57
N PRO A 512 -19.76 -58.25 -7.81
CA PRO A 512 -18.62 -59.01 -8.33
C PRO A 512 -17.40 -58.17 -8.74
N GLU A 513 -17.47 -56.83 -8.70
CA GLU A 513 -16.33 -55.95 -9.00
C GLU A 513 -16.20 -54.81 -7.99
N PRO A 514 -15.58 -55.03 -6.82
CA PRO A 514 -15.22 -53.92 -5.96
C PRO A 514 -13.90 -53.29 -6.43
N HIS A 515 -13.89 -51.97 -6.63
CA HIS A 515 -12.73 -51.21 -7.12
C HIS A 515 -11.71 -50.95 -6.00
N PHE A 516 -11.29 -52.01 -5.29
CA PHE A 516 -10.27 -51.89 -4.24
C PHE A 516 -8.85 -51.76 -4.81
N THR A 517 -8.09 -50.80 -4.28
CA THR A 517 -6.63 -50.78 -4.38
C THR A 517 -6.02 -52.01 -3.67
N PRO A 518 -4.75 -52.37 -3.93
CA PRO A 518 -4.08 -53.50 -3.27
C PRO A 518 -4.03 -53.42 -1.73
N ASP A 519 -4.26 -52.23 -1.15
CA ASP A 519 -4.39 -51.95 0.28
C ASP A 519 -5.85 -51.91 0.79
N GLY A 520 -6.83 -52.28 -0.04
CA GLY A 520 -8.23 -52.46 0.35
C GLY A 520 -9.07 -51.19 0.42
N LYS A 521 -8.64 -50.11 -0.26
CA LYS A 521 -9.41 -48.85 -0.32
C LYS A 521 -10.07 -48.73 -1.69
N ASP A 522 -11.37 -48.48 -1.71
CA ASP A 522 -12.04 -48.13 -2.96
C ASP A 522 -11.75 -46.66 -3.25
N GLU A 523 -11.15 -46.35 -4.41
CA GLU A 523 -10.84 -44.95 -4.80
C GLU A 523 -12.11 -44.14 -5.11
N ASP A 524 -13.25 -44.80 -5.31
CA ASP A 524 -14.52 -44.19 -5.70
C ASP A 524 -15.50 -44.00 -4.51
N ASP A 525 -15.17 -44.48 -3.30
CA ASP A 525 -16.07 -44.45 -2.14
C ASP A 525 -15.76 -43.33 -1.14
N TRP A 526 -16.80 -42.59 -0.73
CA TRP A 526 -16.71 -41.60 0.34
C TRP A 526 -17.48 -42.04 1.59
N ILE A 527 -16.78 -42.12 2.74
CA ILE A 527 -17.33 -42.56 4.02
C ILE A 527 -17.15 -41.44 5.06
N PRO A 528 -18.08 -40.47 5.16
CA PRO A 528 -17.98 -39.37 6.10
C PRO A 528 -18.19 -39.82 7.54
N GLN A 529 -17.17 -39.64 8.38
CA GLN A 529 -17.17 -40.06 9.79
C GLN A 529 -17.47 -38.90 10.75
N ASN A 530 -18.10 -39.21 11.89
CA ASN A 530 -18.24 -38.25 12.98
C ASN A 530 -16.91 -38.06 13.71
N ALA A 531 -16.68 -36.86 14.25
CA ALA A 531 -15.44 -36.53 14.96
C ALA A 531 -15.22 -37.37 16.23
N ASP A 532 -16.29 -37.84 16.86
CA ASP A 532 -16.29 -38.70 18.06
C ASP A 532 -16.34 -40.21 17.75
N GLY A 533 -16.55 -40.57 16.48
CA GLY A 533 -16.74 -41.96 16.05
C GLY A 533 -18.04 -42.61 16.57
N ILE A 534 -19.01 -41.84 17.05
CA ILE A 534 -20.26 -42.36 17.62
C ILE A 534 -21.37 -42.40 16.56
N TYR A 535 -22.03 -43.55 16.46
CA TYR A 535 -23.12 -43.83 15.51
C TYR A 535 -24.30 -44.50 16.23
N GLY A 536 -25.48 -44.42 15.62
CA GLY A 536 -26.76 -44.91 16.17
C GLY A 536 -27.64 -43.78 16.70
N GLY A 537 -28.94 -44.09 16.87
CA GLY A 537 -29.96 -43.12 17.26
C GLY A 537 -30.27 -42.10 16.17
N SER A 538 -30.90 -40.99 16.56
CA SER A 538 -31.27 -39.89 15.68
C SER A 538 -31.10 -38.54 16.37
N TYR A 539 -30.93 -37.50 15.57
CA TYR A 539 -30.88 -36.12 16.04
C TYR A 539 -31.96 -35.28 15.35
N SER A 540 -32.52 -34.31 16.09
CA SER A 540 -33.17 -33.15 15.48
C SER A 540 -32.14 -32.30 14.74
N LEU A 541 -32.59 -31.35 13.90
CA LEU A 541 -31.69 -30.42 13.23
C LEU A 541 -30.88 -29.60 14.26
N GLU A 542 -31.55 -29.12 15.31
CA GLU A 542 -30.88 -28.40 16.39
C GLU A 542 -29.84 -29.28 17.09
N GLY A 543 -30.22 -30.49 17.50
CA GLY A 543 -29.32 -31.42 18.21
C GLY A 543 -28.10 -31.80 17.38
N ALA A 544 -28.28 -31.99 16.07
CA ALA A 544 -27.20 -32.28 15.15
C ALA A 544 -26.26 -31.08 14.95
N LEU A 545 -26.81 -29.86 14.87
CA LEU A 545 -26.01 -28.64 14.73
C LEU A 545 -25.22 -28.33 16.01
N VAL A 546 -25.86 -28.46 17.18
CA VAL A 546 -25.25 -28.28 18.53
C VAL A 546 -24.01 -29.15 18.71
N ASN A 547 -24.10 -30.41 18.28
CA ASN A 547 -23.00 -31.38 18.38
C ASN A 547 -22.12 -31.43 17.12
N SER A 548 -22.44 -30.62 16.09
CA SER A 548 -21.77 -30.63 14.80
C SER A 548 -21.64 -32.06 14.21
N VAL A 549 -22.74 -32.81 14.15
CA VAL A 549 -22.76 -34.20 13.67
C VAL A 549 -22.53 -34.24 12.15
N ASN A 550 -21.49 -34.95 11.70
CA ASN A 550 -21.08 -34.97 10.29
C ASN A 550 -22.06 -35.78 9.43
N THR A 551 -22.38 -37.01 9.85
CA THR A 551 -23.26 -37.92 9.11
C THR A 551 -24.64 -37.31 8.85
N VAL A 552 -25.24 -36.68 9.85
CA VAL A 552 -26.53 -35.99 9.72
C VAL A 552 -26.43 -34.83 8.73
N THR A 553 -25.38 -34.03 8.79
CA THR A 553 -25.18 -32.90 7.86
C THR A 553 -25.04 -33.41 6.42
N VAL A 554 -24.32 -34.50 6.19
CA VAL A 554 -24.22 -35.12 4.87
C VAL A 554 -25.59 -35.60 4.39
N LYS A 555 -26.36 -36.27 5.25
CA LYS A 555 -27.74 -36.68 4.90
C LYS A 555 -28.63 -35.49 4.52
N LEU A 556 -28.47 -34.34 5.18
CA LEU A 556 -29.22 -33.13 4.84
C LEU A 556 -28.85 -32.62 3.44
N ILE A 557 -27.56 -32.42 3.11
CA ILE A 557 -27.19 -31.94 1.77
C ILE A 557 -27.61 -32.92 0.68
N MET A 558 -27.56 -34.23 0.96
CA MET A 558 -27.97 -35.27 0.03
C MET A 558 -29.48 -35.25 -0.24
N ARG A 559 -30.30 -34.94 0.77
CA ARG A 559 -31.75 -34.76 0.61
C ARG A 559 -32.12 -33.45 -0.08
N THR A 560 -31.39 -32.37 0.18
CA THR A 560 -31.73 -31.02 -0.31
C THR A 560 -31.08 -30.69 -1.66
N GLY A 561 -30.07 -31.45 -2.06
CA GLY A 561 -29.23 -31.19 -3.23
C GLY A 561 -28.03 -30.28 -2.92
N VAL A 562 -26.93 -30.52 -3.62
CA VAL A 562 -25.67 -29.77 -3.52
C VAL A 562 -25.79 -28.37 -4.14
N GLU A 563 -26.33 -28.27 -5.36
CA GLU A 563 -26.46 -26.97 -6.05
C GLU A 563 -27.35 -25.98 -5.28
N PRO A 564 -28.51 -26.37 -4.70
CA PRO A 564 -29.29 -25.47 -3.86
C PRO A 564 -28.53 -24.96 -2.62
N VAL A 565 -27.67 -25.78 -2.02
CA VAL A 565 -26.81 -25.35 -0.89
C VAL A 565 -25.75 -24.36 -1.37
N ALA A 566 -25.08 -24.65 -2.49
CA ALA A 566 -24.09 -23.76 -3.07
C ALA A 566 -24.71 -22.41 -3.46
N GLU A 567 -25.88 -22.43 -4.10
CA GLU A 567 -26.60 -21.23 -4.50
C GLU A 567 -27.07 -20.41 -3.29
N LEU A 568 -27.55 -21.06 -2.22
CA LEU A 568 -27.87 -20.36 -0.99
C LEU A 568 -26.64 -19.68 -0.39
N ALA A 569 -25.49 -20.37 -0.33
CA ALA A 569 -24.24 -19.78 0.13
C ALA A 569 -23.82 -18.55 -0.69
N ARG A 570 -23.89 -18.61 -2.03
CA ARG A 570 -23.61 -17.47 -2.92
C ARG A 570 -24.57 -16.31 -2.64
N THR A 571 -25.86 -16.63 -2.50
CA THR A 571 -26.90 -15.63 -2.19
C THR A 571 -26.68 -14.97 -0.83
N MET A 572 -26.14 -15.70 0.16
CA MET A 572 -25.79 -15.18 1.48
C MET A 572 -24.45 -14.40 1.53
N GLY A 573 -23.72 -14.31 0.41
CA GLY A 573 -22.56 -13.43 0.26
C GLY A 573 -21.22 -14.12 0.05
N ILE A 574 -21.17 -15.46 -0.10
CA ILE A 574 -19.92 -16.14 -0.49
C ILE A 574 -19.62 -15.85 -1.97
N THR A 575 -18.44 -15.30 -2.24
CA THR A 575 -18.01 -14.90 -3.59
C THR A 575 -16.99 -15.87 -4.18
N THR A 576 -16.36 -16.69 -3.35
CA THR A 576 -15.47 -17.76 -3.82
C THR A 576 -16.24 -18.85 -4.55
N GLU A 577 -15.55 -19.56 -5.44
CA GLU A 577 -16.10 -20.75 -6.08
C GLU A 577 -16.36 -21.83 -5.02
N ILE A 578 -17.58 -22.36 -5.01
CA ILE A 578 -17.99 -23.44 -4.13
C ILE A 578 -17.96 -24.73 -4.95
N PRO A 579 -17.16 -25.73 -4.56
CA PRO A 579 -17.12 -27.00 -5.25
C PRO A 579 -18.53 -27.62 -5.33
N PRO A 580 -18.97 -28.10 -6.51
CA PRO A 580 -20.28 -28.71 -6.69
C PRO A 580 -20.28 -30.16 -6.18
N GLU A 581 -19.92 -30.35 -4.92
CA GLU A 581 -19.68 -31.65 -4.30
C GLU A 581 -20.36 -31.81 -2.93
N PRO A 582 -20.88 -33.00 -2.56
CA PRO A 582 -21.47 -33.22 -1.25
C PRO A 582 -20.52 -32.97 -0.07
N SER A 583 -19.21 -33.10 -0.29
CA SER A 583 -18.19 -32.82 0.72
C SER A 583 -18.23 -31.39 1.27
N ILE A 584 -18.84 -30.43 0.56
CA ILE A 584 -19.03 -29.07 1.08
C ILE A 584 -19.86 -29.05 2.36
N ALA A 585 -20.70 -30.07 2.62
CA ALA A 585 -21.39 -30.21 3.89
C ALA A 585 -20.46 -30.30 5.10
N LEU A 586 -19.22 -30.75 4.88
CA LEU A 586 -18.17 -30.80 5.90
C LEU A 586 -17.16 -29.65 5.76
N GLY A 587 -17.40 -28.71 4.83
CA GLY A 587 -16.63 -27.50 4.64
C GLY A 587 -15.33 -27.66 3.86
N THR A 588 -15.32 -28.53 2.84
CA THR A 588 -14.21 -28.64 1.88
C THR A 588 -14.06 -27.40 1.00
N ALA A 589 -15.10 -26.57 0.89
CA ALA A 589 -15.05 -25.29 0.19
C ALA A 589 -14.02 -24.34 0.84
N GLU A 590 -13.17 -23.74 0.00
CA GLU A 590 -12.24 -22.70 0.43
C GLU A 590 -12.94 -21.35 0.48
N VAL A 591 -13.19 -20.84 1.68
CA VAL A 591 -13.94 -19.59 1.93
C VAL A 591 -13.06 -18.67 2.78
N SER A 592 -13.12 -17.37 2.51
CA SER A 592 -12.43 -16.38 3.35
C SER A 592 -13.27 -16.06 4.60
N LEU A 593 -12.62 -15.57 5.66
CA LEU A 593 -13.36 -15.07 6.83
C LEU A 593 -14.28 -13.91 6.43
N TYR A 594 -13.83 -13.05 5.51
CA TYR A 594 -14.63 -11.97 4.91
C TYR A 594 -15.95 -12.47 4.32
N ASP A 595 -15.90 -13.48 3.45
CA ASP A 595 -17.08 -14.05 2.82
C ASP A 595 -17.97 -14.77 3.84
N MET A 596 -17.35 -15.56 4.72
CA MET A 596 -18.08 -16.34 5.69
C MET A 596 -18.81 -15.48 6.73
N SER A 597 -18.23 -14.33 7.07
CA SER A 597 -18.87 -13.35 7.97
C SER A 597 -20.18 -12.79 7.38
N SER A 598 -20.31 -12.73 6.04
CA SER A 598 -21.55 -12.34 5.35
C SER A 598 -22.69 -13.31 5.62
N VAL A 599 -22.40 -14.62 5.69
CA VAL A 599 -23.39 -15.67 5.96
C VAL A 599 -23.98 -15.48 7.35
N PHE A 600 -23.13 -15.35 8.37
CA PHE A 600 -23.59 -15.15 9.75
C PHE A 600 -24.26 -13.78 9.94
N ALA A 601 -23.75 -12.73 9.31
CA ALA A 601 -24.37 -11.41 9.34
C ALA A 601 -25.77 -11.43 8.69
N THR A 602 -25.95 -12.17 7.59
CA THR A 602 -27.24 -12.36 6.92
C THR A 602 -28.25 -13.07 7.82
N LEU A 603 -27.83 -14.08 8.60
CA LEU A 603 -28.72 -14.73 9.57
C LEU A 603 -29.09 -13.76 10.71
N ALA A 604 -28.09 -13.05 11.26
CA ALA A 604 -28.28 -12.09 12.35
C ALA A 604 -29.13 -10.87 11.94
N SER A 605 -29.13 -10.50 10.65
CA SER A 605 -29.96 -9.42 10.08
C SER A 605 -31.37 -9.87 9.70
N GLN A 606 -31.85 -11.01 10.22
CA GLN A 606 -33.15 -11.61 9.91
C GLN A 606 -33.32 -11.97 8.42
N GLY A 607 -32.24 -12.43 7.79
CA GLY A 607 -32.23 -12.96 6.43
C GLY A 607 -32.01 -11.94 5.32
N ARG A 608 -31.69 -10.69 5.67
CA ARG A 608 -31.29 -9.66 4.69
C ARG A 608 -29.83 -9.86 4.31
N GLN A 609 -29.50 -9.84 3.03
CA GLN A 609 -28.12 -10.03 2.59
C GLN A 609 -27.25 -8.92 3.14
N VAL A 610 -26.15 -9.30 3.78
CA VAL A 610 -25.18 -8.37 4.36
C VAL A 610 -23.83 -8.68 3.78
N ARG A 611 -23.20 -7.67 3.18
CA ARG A 611 -21.81 -7.74 2.73
C ARG A 611 -20.97 -6.81 3.60
N PRO A 612 -19.77 -7.23 4.03
CA PRO A 612 -18.90 -6.34 4.75
C PRO A 612 -18.62 -5.07 3.92
N GLN A 613 -18.60 -3.94 4.61
CA GLN A 613 -18.43 -2.63 4.02
C GLN A 613 -17.37 -1.88 4.82
N ALA A 614 -16.20 -1.66 4.21
CA ALA A 614 -15.10 -0.91 4.81
C ALA A 614 -15.23 0.60 4.55
N ILE A 615 -15.68 1.00 3.36
CA ILE A 615 -15.79 2.40 2.93
C ILE A 615 -17.24 2.87 3.01
N ARG A 616 -17.46 4.04 3.64
CA ARG A 616 -18.76 4.69 3.75
C ARG A 616 -18.92 5.81 2.74
N ARG A 617 -17.94 6.71 2.66
CA ARG A 617 -18.03 7.91 1.82
C ARG A 617 -16.66 8.34 1.31
N ILE A 618 -16.63 8.89 0.10
CA ILE A 618 -15.44 9.45 -0.53
C ILE A 618 -15.76 10.88 -0.94
N GLU A 619 -14.91 11.82 -0.53
CA GLU A 619 -15.01 13.24 -0.87
C GLU A 619 -13.72 13.74 -1.51
N THR A 620 -13.82 14.78 -2.34
CA THR A 620 -12.67 15.59 -2.75
C THR A 620 -12.17 16.44 -1.57
N HIS A 621 -10.97 17.00 -1.70
CA HIS A 621 -10.44 17.92 -0.68
C HIS A 621 -11.36 19.14 -0.42
N ASP A 622 -12.10 19.59 -1.44
CA ASP A 622 -13.04 20.71 -1.40
C ASP A 622 -14.41 20.34 -0.80
N GLY A 623 -14.64 19.06 -0.47
CA GLY A 623 -15.89 18.57 0.14
C GLY A 623 -16.97 18.12 -0.85
N GLU A 624 -16.64 17.96 -2.14
CA GLU A 624 -17.55 17.36 -3.12
C GLU A 624 -17.62 15.84 -2.89
N VAL A 625 -18.83 15.29 -2.74
CA VAL A 625 -19.03 13.85 -2.54
C VAL A 625 -18.85 13.12 -3.86
N LEU A 626 -17.84 12.26 -3.95
CA LEU A 626 -17.56 11.41 -5.11
C LEU A 626 -18.37 10.11 -5.06
N ALA A 627 -18.53 9.54 -3.87
CA ALA A 627 -19.32 8.34 -3.65
C ALA A 627 -19.85 8.31 -2.22
N ASP A 628 -21.11 7.87 -2.07
CA ASP A 628 -21.75 7.62 -0.78
C ASP A 628 -22.34 6.20 -0.79
N PHE A 629 -21.99 5.42 0.22
CA PHE A 629 -22.36 4.02 0.38
C PHE A 629 -23.17 3.78 1.65
N ASP A 630 -23.62 4.82 2.36
CA ASP A 630 -24.40 4.65 3.59
C ASP A 630 -25.78 4.03 3.33
N GLU A 631 -26.33 4.18 2.12
CA GLU A 631 -27.62 3.61 1.73
C GLU A 631 -27.43 2.46 0.73
N ARG A 632 -27.27 1.23 1.23
CA ARG A 632 -27.34 0.02 0.40
C ARG A 632 -28.70 -0.67 0.55
N PRO A 633 -29.45 -0.88 -0.54
CA PRO A 633 -30.67 -1.68 -0.47
C PRO A 633 -30.29 -3.13 -0.14
N ALA A 634 -30.59 -3.57 1.07
CA ALA A 634 -30.38 -4.97 1.46
C ALA A 634 -31.53 -5.84 0.94
N GLN A 635 -31.20 -6.81 0.09
CA GLN A 635 -32.13 -7.78 -0.46
C GLN A 635 -32.49 -8.84 0.59
N GLN A 636 -33.77 -9.19 0.71
CA GLN A 636 -34.18 -10.36 1.50
C GLN A 636 -33.77 -11.64 0.75
N VAL A 637 -32.86 -12.43 1.32
CA VAL A 637 -32.31 -13.63 0.68
C VAL A 637 -32.63 -14.92 1.41
N VAL A 638 -32.93 -14.82 2.70
CA VAL A 638 -33.45 -15.89 3.55
C VAL A 638 -34.74 -15.40 4.18
N ASP A 639 -35.78 -16.23 4.26
CA ASP A 639 -37.01 -15.82 4.95
C ASP A 639 -36.74 -15.45 6.43
N SER A 640 -37.38 -14.40 6.93
CA SER A 640 -37.11 -13.91 8.29
C SER A 640 -37.44 -14.92 9.39
N SER A 641 -38.47 -15.75 9.20
CA SER A 641 -38.81 -16.81 10.16
C SER A 641 -37.77 -17.93 10.16
N LEU A 642 -37.26 -18.30 8.98
CA LEU A 642 -36.16 -19.26 8.84
C LEU A 642 -34.87 -18.73 9.47
N ALA A 643 -34.50 -17.47 9.19
CA ALA A 643 -33.33 -16.84 9.79
C ALA A 643 -33.43 -16.80 11.32
N ALA A 644 -34.63 -16.54 11.87
CA ALA A 644 -34.87 -16.60 13.31
C ALA A 644 -34.70 -18.01 13.89
N LEU A 645 -35.21 -19.05 13.19
CA LEU A 645 -35.02 -20.45 13.59
C LEU A 645 -33.53 -20.84 13.58
N MET A 646 -32.80 -20.51 12.52
CA MET A 646 -31.36 -20.75 12.43
C MET A 646 -30.60 -20.03 13.53
N THR A 647 -30.96 -18.77 13.82
CA THR A 647 -30.36 -18.00 14.91
C THR A 647 -30.58 -18.69 16.26
N ARG A 648 -31.79 -19.17 16.55
CA ARG A 648 -32.08 -19.95 17.77
C ARG A 648 -31.25 -21.23 17.86
N MET A 649 -31.13 -21.98 16.77
CA MET A 649 -30.30 -23.19 16.75
C MET A 649 -28.81 -22.87 16.99
N LEU A 650 -28.30 -21.74 16.47
CA LEU A 650 -26.93 -21.28 16.69
C LEU A 650 -26.69 -20.77 18.12
N GLU A 651 -27.69 -20.17 18.78
CA GLU A 651 -27.63 -19.85 20.21
C GLU A 651 -27.43 -21.12 21.05
N SER A 652 -28.07 -22.24 20.67
CA SER A 652 -27.87 -23.53 21.34
C SER A 652 -26.43 -24.06 21.21
N VAL A 653 -25.76 -23.82 20.07
CA VAL A 653 -24.34 -24.15 19.89
C VAL A 653 -23.47 -23.39 20.91
N ALA A 654 -23.78 -22.11 21.15
CA ALA A 654 -23.04 -21.24 22.08
C ALA A 654 -23.40 -21.46 23.55
N THR A 655 -24.55 -22.06 23.86
CA THR A 655 -25.00 -22.28 25.25
C THR A 655 -24.66 -23.68 25.77
N VAL A 656 -24.92 -24.73 24.98
CA VAL A 656 -24.76 -26.13 25.40
C VAL A 656 -23.87 -26.95 24.46
N GLY A 657 -23.57 -26.43 23.27
CA GLY A 657 -22.83 -27.15 22.23
C GLY A 657 -21.32 -26.92 22.23
N THR A 658 -20.75 -27.06 21.03
CA THR A 658 -19.30 -26.96 20.76
C THR A 658 -18.67 -25.62 21.17
N ALA A 659 -19.47 -24.55 21.26
CA ALA A 659 -19.01 -23.21 21.66
C ALA A 659 -19.40 -22.81 23.09
N SER A 660 -19.97 -23.72 23.89
CA SER A 660 -20.41 -23.47 25.28
C SER A 660 -19.34 -22.88 26.20
N ARG A 661 -18.06 -23.12 25.91
CA ARG A 661 -16.90 -22.56 26.64
C ARG A 661 -16.87 -21.03 26.63
N LEU A 662 -17.46 -20.38 25.63
CA LEU A 662 -17.58 -18.92 25.57
C LEU A 662 -18.22 -18.38 26.86
N ARG A 663 -19.27 -19.05 27.36
CA ARG A 663 -20.11 -18.59 28.47
C ARG A 663 -19.53 -18.68 29.87
N TRP A 664 -18.46 -19.45 30.07
CA TRP A 664 -17.92 -19.70 31.42
C TRP A 664 -16.41 -19.53 31.50
N ARG A 665 -15.70 -19.52 30.38
CA ARG A 665 -14.25 -19.28 30.34
C ARG A 665 -13.89 -17.86 29.93
N TYR A 666 -14.67 -17.25 29.03
CA TYR A 666 -14.31 -15.98 28.40
C TYR A 666 -15.35 -14.86 28.63
N GLY A 667 -16.56 -15.21 29.09
CA GLY A 667 -17.64 -14.28 29.42
C GLY A 667 -18.86 -14.99 29.98
#